data_AF-A0A1X2I1Z5-F1
#
_entry.id   AF-A0A1X2I1Z5-F1
#
_cell.length_a   1.000
_cell.length_b   1.000
_cell.length_c   1.000
_cell.angle_alpha   90.00
_cell.angle_beta   90.00
_cell.angle_gamma   90.00
#
_symmetry.space_group_name_H-M   'P 1'
#
loop_
_entity.id
_entity.type
_entity.pdbx_description
1 polymer ?
#
loop_
_entity_poly.entity_id
_entity_poly.type
_entity_poly.pdbx_seq_one_letter_code
_entity_poly.pdbx_strand_id
1 'polypeptide(L)'
;MAYVALSYRWGELQETLIDTQVGYIASVTSFHLEDFYELCLMMTHEADLQHIKYVWVDAICVDQTNYVRRKSTIYQMTNIYDQASYIVAVPDLHAAYLRRTLIKNVDIMDGSRRHGEYIYHLIHGNVDQLAIIEKTFLDDDAKVPNDPVLRQWLTKYTDHFMDGFMKYKGHYGNYDPVEALDHIYETSLSSVTSSASTSPHYVDDNHDDNSEPKRKRTKTESEPNGDHASFEKLHHCANVDCPLNFFDRQSDGSIPYMINHVDRTDHRPWKQLIHDRSTSIRQSMEFLTDLIVDWSSRVWVISEYHLAKKKNNLKFWFTQLMPDTDKILSICCSHHKGFLFFKFDFDGPSAVILNTKDDLFSTPDVTAETRSSSSNPVYLKLHHTLMRQLNRQTFLEMILKSNASKNEDRFYSILPLSEYQRELVNKNAVDQWNINTLLSVKLKLFEFMTTRDKLNLLFMSCNKSTSNIGRVLPTFATSTISSATPSDYLTPEDDDDDNFPCNFDLANDATILFHQPNNDTNDRYYYLNVKPMEYYKMASTREWFSYRRRLRVALLKRLQIHDDDNDATDASSSTPIDVLCIPLYGEKTISNAHRRDKTLDNHYIILVGNFIKNKWVLDWWRRYFNLADANDWTHHYFSSEGPGFCIY
;
A
#
# COMPACT_ATOMS: atom_id res chain seq x y z
N MET A 1 -16.33 20.56 -26.60
CA MET A 1 -16.98 21.12 -25.40
C MET A 1 -16.14 20.71 -24.21
N ALA A 2 -15.79 21.63 -23.31
CA ALA A 2 -15.04 21.30 -22.10
C ALA A 2 -15.98 20.68 -21.06
N TYR A 3 -15.54 19.61 -20.39
CA TYR A 3 -16.27 18.95 -19.30
C TYR A 3 -15.30 18.29 -18.31
N VAL A 4 -15.78 18.08 -17.09
CA VAL A 4 -15.13 17.25 -16.07
C VAL A 4 -15.70 15.84 -16.16
N ALA A 5 -14.84 14.82 -16.16
CA ALA A 5 -15.30 13.43 -16.00
C ALA A 5 -15.11 13.00 -14.55
N LEU A 6 -16.17 12.43 -13.96
CA LEU A 6 -16.13 11.96 -12.58
C LEU A 6 -15.62 10.51 -12.54
N SER A 7 -14.63 10.23 -11.69
CA SER A 7 -14.14 8.89 -11.40
C SER A 7 -14.51 8.52 -9.97
N TYR A 8 -15.23 7.43 -9.77
CA TYR A 8 -15.74 7.05 -8.45
C TYR A 8 -16.06 5.54 -8.42
N ARG A 9 -16.38 4.99 -7.24
CA ARG A 9 -16.75 3.58 -7.09
C ARG A 9 -18.19 3.30 -7.53
N TRP A 10 -18.40 2.31 -8.41
CA TRP A 10 -19.73 1.91 -8.88
C TRP A 10 -20.53 1.07 -7.88
N GLY A 11 -21.79 1.46 -7.63
CA GLY A 11 -22.97 0.60 -7.38
C GLY A 11 -23.15 -0.18 -6.06
N GLU A 12 -23.51 0.46 -4.93
CA GLU A 12 -23.86 -0.25 -3.67
C GLU A 12 -25.02 0.38 -2.87
N LEU A 13 -25.69 1.37 -3.46
CA LEU A 13 -26.86 2.03 -2.88
C LEU A 13 -28.16 1.56 -3.53
N GLN A 14 -29.25 1.84 -2.82
CA GLN A 14 -30.60 1.68 -3.35
C GLN A 14 -30.78 2.58 -4.58
N GLU A 15 -31.40 2.02 -5.62
CA GLU A 15 -31.68 2.71 -6.87
C GLU A 15 -32.51 3.99 -6.65
N THR A 16 -32.00 5.09 -7.19
CA THR A 16 -32.67 6.38 -7.28
C THR A 16 -32.94 6.70 -8.74
N LEU A 17 -34.20 6.90 -9.10
CA LEU A 17 -34.62 7.24 -10.45
C LEU A 17 -34.65 8.76 -10.63
N ILE A 18 -34.04 9.25 -11.71
CA ILE A 18 -33.96 10.67 -12.03
C ILE A 18 -34.48 10.84 -13.45
N ASP A 19 -35.52 11.65 -13.62
CA ASP A 19 -35.91 12.12 -14.94
C ASP A 19 -34.88 13.13 -15.44
N THR A 20 -34.12 12.75 -16.46
CA THR A 20 -33.08 13.59 -17.05
C THR A 20 -33.64 14.72 -17.91
N GLN A 21 -34.95 14.71 -18.20
CA GLN A 21 -35.63 15.61 -19.13
C GLN A 21 -35.09 15.57 -20.58
N VAL A 22 -34.20 14.63 -20.91
CA VAL A 22 -33.62 14.44 -22.25
C VAL A 22 -33.98 13.09 -22.87
N GLY A 23 -35.09 12.49 -22.41
CA GLY A 23 -35.71 11.33 -23.05
C GLY A 23 -35.30 9.97 -22.47
N TYR A 24 -34.66 9.92 -21.30
CA TYR A 24 -34.52 8.70 -20.51
C TYR A 24 -34.50 8.99 -19.00
N ILE A 25 -34.79 7.98 -18.20
CA ILE A 25 -34.69 8.03 -16.74
C ILE A 25 -33.34 7.44 -16.35
N ALA A 26 -32.51 8.22 -15.66
CA ALA A 26 -31.27 7.72 -15.10
C ALA A 26 -31.57 6.93 -13.83
N SER A 27 -30.97 5.75 -13.73
CA SER A 27 -31.00 4.89 -12.54
C SER A 27 -29.65 5.01 -11.85
N VAL A 28 -29.62 5.76 -10.74
CA VAL A 28 -28.41 6.00 -9.95
C VAL A 28 -28.41 5.09 -8.73
N THR A 29 -27.47 4.17 -8.69
CA THR A 29 -27.28 3.19 -7.59
C THR A 29 -25.95 3.37 -6.86
N SER A 30 -25.15 4.36 -7.25
CA SER A 30 -23.77 4.46 -6.77
C SER A 30 -23.56 5.49 -5.66
N PHE A 31 -24.32 6.58 -5.66
CA PHE A 31 -24.12 7.71 -4.74
C PHE A 31 -25.43 8.43 -4.44
N HIS A 32 -25.44 9.22 -3.35
CA HIS A 32 -26.57 10.09 -3.01
C HIS A 32 -26.50 11.38 -3.85
N LEU A 33 -27.65 11.88 -4.31
CA LEU A 33 -27.66 13.08 -5.17
C LEU A 33 -27.24 14.35 -4.44
N GLU A 34 -27.49 14.41 -3.14
CA GLU A 34 -27.05 15.52 -2.29
C GLU A 34 -25.52 15.64 -2.26
N ASP A 35 -24.81 14.53 -1.97
CA ASP A 35 -23.35 14.46 -2.03
C ASP A 35 -22.81 14.90 -3.41
N PHE A 36 -23.50 14.52 -4.49
CA PHE A 36 -23.14 14.93 -5.85
C PHE A 36 -23.38 16.43 -6.11
N TYR A 37 -24.49 17.00 -5.64
CA TYR A 37 -24.77 18.43 -5.79
C TYR A 37 -23.78 19.28 -5.00
N GLU A 38 -23.42 18.85 -3.80
CA GLU A 38 -22.40 19.51 -2.99
C GLU A 38 -21.02 19.45 -3.66
N LEU A 39 -20.66 18.31 -4.24
CA LEU A 39 -19.47 18.18 -5.08
C LEU A 39 -19.48 19.15 -6.26
N CYS A 40 -20.61 19.26 -6.98
CA CYS A 40 -20.75 20.21 -8.09
C CYS A 40 -20.60 21.66 -7.61
N LEU A 41 -21.20 22.02 -6.46
CA LEU A 41 -21.03 23.33 -5.86
C LEU A 41 -19.54 23.63 -5.59
N MET A 42 -18.81 22.69 -5.00
CA MET A 42 -17.36 22.80 -4.79
C MET A 42 -16.60 23.01 -6.11
N MET A 43 -16.96 22.30 -7.19
CA MET A 43 -16.33 22.50 -8.51
C MET A 43 -16.55 23.92 -9.05
N THR A 44 -17.67 24.57 -8.76
CA THR A 44 -17.93 25.95 -9.20
C THR A 44 -17.04 27.00 -8.52
N HIS A 45 -16.36 26.63 -7.43
CA HIS A 45 -15.46 27.50 -6.68
C HIS A 45 -13.97 27.13 -6.83
N GLU A 46 -13.68 25.97 -7.42
CA GLU A 46 -12.32 25.55 -7.68
C GLU A 46 -11.78 26.28 -8.93
N ALA A 47 -10.59 26.88 -8.84
CA ALA A 47 -10.08 27.81 -9.84
C ALA A 47 -9.94 27.23 -11.26
N ASP A 48 -9.57 25.97 -11.38
CA ASP A 48 -9.41 25.24 -12.64
C ASP A 48 -10.76 24.71 -13.17
N LEU A 49 -11.74 24.44 -12.30
CA LEU A 49 -13.02 23.80 -12.65
C LEU A 49 -14.19 24.79 -12.80
N GLN A 50 -14.13 25.97 -12.17
CA GLN A 50 -15.23 26.94 -12.10
C GLN A 50 -15.79 27.40 -13.46
N HIS A 51 -14.97 27.33 -14.52
CA HIS A 51 -15.35 27.73 -15.88
C HIS A 51 -15.96 26.58 -16.70
N ILE A 52 -15.92 25.35 -16.19
CA ILE A 52 -16.41 24.15 -16.87
C ILE A 52 -17.86 23.90 -16.48
N LYS A 53 -18.77 24.02 -17.45
CA LYS A 53 -20.23 23.96 -17.21
C LYS A 53 -20.81 22.55 -17.14
N TYR A 54 -20.04 21.53 -17.51
CA TYR A 54 -20.54 20.18 -17.71
C TYR A 54 -19.72 19.18 -16.92
N VAL A 55 -20.43 18.30 -16.22
CA VAL A 55 -19.85 17.14 -15.54
C VAL A 55 -20.43 15.89 -16.20
N TRP A 56 -19.56 15.01 -16.66
CA TRP A 56 -19.93 13.70 -17.17
C TRP A 56 -19.85 12.68 -16.03
N VAL A 57 -20.95 11.96 -15.83
CA VAL A 57 -21.08 10.93 -14.80
C VAL A 57 -21.75 9.73 -15.42
N ASP A 58 -21.08 8.60 -15.52
CA ASP A 58 -21.59 7.37 -16.14
C ASP A 58 -22.96 6.90 -15.60
N ALA A 59 -23.20 6.93 -14.27
CA ALA A 59 -24.46 6.52 -13.67
C ALA A 59 -25.65 7.37 -14.13
N ILE A 60 -25.38 8.59 -14.60
CA ILE A 60 -26.40 9.50 -15.14
C ILE A 60 -26.40 9.45 -16.66
N CYS A 61 -25.23 9.57 -17.30
CA CYS A 61 -25.08 9.74 -18.74
C CYS A 61 -25.20 8.43 -19.55
N VAL A 62 -25.12 7.26 -18.90
CA VAL A 62 -25.29 5.96 -19.54
C VAL A 62 -26.70 5.43 -19.30
N ASP A 63 -27.41 5.15 -20.39
CA ASP A 63 -28.71 4.48 -20.33
C ASP A 63 -28.55 3.03 -19.86
N GLN A 64 -28.72 2.82 -18.55
CA GLN A 64 -28.56 1.52 -17.90
C GLN A 64 -29.61 0.49 -18.33
N THR A 65 -30.75 0.95 -18.86
CA THR A 65 -31.89 0.09 -19.24
C THR A 65 -31.70 -0.54 -20.63
N ASN A 66 -30.93 0.11 -21.50
CA ASN A 66 -30.66 -0.37 -22.85
C ASN A 66 -29.29 -1.07 -22.92
N TYR A 67 -29.29 -2.41 -22.91
CA TYR A 67 -28.06 -3.23 -22.93
C TYR A 67 -27.10 -2.86 -24.08
N VAL A 68 -27.62 -2.66 -25.30
CA VAL A 68 -26.80 -2.37 -26.48
C VAL A 68 -26.17 -0.99 -26.36
N ARG A 69 -26.94 0.01 -25.93
CA ARG A 69 -26.46 1.38 -25.74
C ARG A 69 -25.45 1.45 -24.59
N ARG A 70 -25.72 0.80 -23.46
CA ARG A 70 -24.79 0.66 -22.34
C ARG A 70 -23.46 0.05 -22.77
N LYS A 71 -23.48 -1.10 -23.45
CA LYS A 71 -22.26 -1.77 -23.94
C LYS A 71 -21.50 -0.87 -24.92
N SER A 72 -22.21 -0.20 -25.83
CA SER A 72 -21.62 0.75 -26.77
C SER A 72 -20.95 1.94 -26.06
N THR A 73 -21.59 2.52 -25.03
CA THR A 73 -21.02 3.65 -24.29
C THR A 73 -19.85 3.24 -23.41
N ILE A 74 -19.89 2.05 -22.79
CA ILE A 74 -18.75 1.49 -22.05
C ILE A 74 -17.52 1.39 -22.96
N TYR A 75 -17.70 0.94 -24.20
CA TYR A 75 -16.61 0.91 -25.20
C TYR A 75 -16.15 2.29 -25.69
N GLN A 76 -16.85 3.36 -25.31
CA GLN A 76 -16.45 4.75 -25.56
C GLN A 76 -15.88 5.42 -24.30
N MET A 77 -15.87 4.76 -23.13
CA MET A 77 -15.37 5.37 -21.89
C MET A 77 -13.95 5.88 -22.06
N THR A 78 -13.05 5.11 -22.68
CA THR A 78 -11.69 5.57 -22.97
C THR A 78 -11.69 6.90 -23.72
N ASN A 79 -12.51 7.05 -24.76
CA ASN A 79 -12.60 8.29 -25.53
C ASN A 79 -13.21 9.44 -24.72
N ILE A 80 -14.17 9.14 -23.83
CA ILE A 80 -14.82 10.14 -22.97
C ILE A 80 -13.83 10.66 -21.93
N TYR A 81 -13.12 9.79 -21.22
CA TYR A 81 -12.11 10.24 -20.26
C TYR A 81 -10.91 10.90 -20.96
N ASP A 82 -10.51 10.39 -22.13
CA ASP A 82 -9.46 11.00 -22.95
C ASP A 82 -9.85 12.36 -23.56
N GLN A 83 -11.13 12.74 -23.59
CA GLN A 83 -11.56 14.08 -24.03
C GLN A 83 -11.88 15.02 -22.87
N ALA A 84 -11.96 14.50 -21.64
CA ALA A 84 -12.24 15.31 -20.46
C ALA A 84 -11.13 16.35 -20.22
N SER A 85 -11.54 17.55 -19.79
CA SER A 85 -10.62 18.63 -19.40
C SER A 85 -9.92 18.29 -18.08
N TYR A 86 -10.68 17.72 -17.14
CA TYR A 86 -10.18 17.18 -15.88
C TYR A 86 -10.89 15.87 -15.57
N ILE A 87 -10.18 14.98 -14.88
CA ILE A 87 -10.76 13.80 -14.25
C ILE A 87 -10.74 14.07 -12.75
N VAL A 88 -11.93 14.03 -12.12
CA VAL A 88 -12.08 14.24 -10.68
C VAL A 88 -12.40 12.90 -10.03
N ALA A 89 -11.45 12.38 -9.25
CA ALA A 89 -11.61 11.18 -8.45
C ALA A 89 -12.31 11.49 -7.12
N VAL A 90 -13.39 10.76 -6.81
CA VAL A 90 -14.12 10.90 -5.54
C VAL A 90 -14.30 9.52 -4.92
N PRO A 91 -13.27 9.01 -4.22
CA PRO A 91 -13.26 7.63 -3.71
C PRO A 91 -14.42 7.32 -2.77
N ASP A 92 -14.93 8.30 -2.03
CA ASP A 92 -15.98 8.15 -1.03
C ASP A 92 -17.34 8.70 -1.47
N LEU A 93 -17.58 8.91 -2.78
CA LEU A 93 -18.88 9.41 -3.28
C LEU A 93 -20.07 8.49 -2.88
N HIS A 94 -19.78 7.25 -2.51
CA HIS A 94 -20.71 6.27 -1.97
C HIS A 94 -20.78 6.31 -0.43
N ALA A 95 -20.57 7.48 0.19
CA ALA A 95 -20.51 7.72 1.63
C ALA A 95 -21.68 7.10 2.41
N ALA A 96 -22.90 7.20 1.88
CA ALA A 96 -24.09 6.61 2.49
C ALA A 96 -23.99 5.09 2.65
N TYR A 97 -23.34 4.39 1.73
CA TYR A 97 -23.10 2.94 1.84
C TYR A 97 -22.07 2.67 2.93
N LEU A 98 -20.94 3.38 2.90
CA LEU A 98 -19.85 3.24 3.87
C LEU A 98 -20.37 3.38 5.31
N ARG A 99 -21.25 4.35 5.56
CA ARG A 99 -21.92 4.57 6.85
C ARG A 99 -22.83 3.41 7.27
N ARG A 100 -23.49 2.74 6.32
CA ARG A 100 -24.41 1.62 6.61
C ARG A 100 -23.69 0.30 6.81
N THR A 101 -22.50 0.11 6.24
CA THR A 101 -21.77 -1.16 6.32
C THR A 101 -21.29 -1.47 7.74
N LEU A 102 -20.71 -0.49 8.44
CA LEU A 102 -20.12 -0.67 9.76
C LEU A 102 -20.32 0.58 10.63
N ILE A 103 -20.79 0.42 11.87
CA ILE A 103 -20.93 1.53 12.85
C ILE A 103 -19.61 2.28 13.02
N LYS A 104 -18.49 1.55 13.07
CA LYS A 104 -17.15 2.13 13.16
C LYS A 104 -16.83 3.09 12.01
N ASN A 105 -17.37 2.86 10.81
CA ASN A 105 -17.17 3.80 9.70
C ASN A 105 -17.87 5.13 10.00
N VAL A 106 -19.07 5.10 10.60
CA VAL A 106 -19.78 6.34 10.99
C VAL A 106 -18.91 7.15 11.96
N ASP A 107 -18.36 6.51 12.99
CA ASP A 107 -17.49 7.16 13.97
C ASP A 107 -16.25 7.80 13.32
N ILE A 108 -15.62 7.07 12.38
CA ILE A 108 -14.44 7.55 11.64
C ILE A 108 -14.80 8.72 10.72
N MET A 109 -15.91 8.63 9.98
CA MET A 109 -16.36 9.68 9.06
C MET A 109 -16.77 10.95 9.82
N ASP A 110 -17.41 10.81 10.99
CA ASP A 110 -17.77 11.96 11.83
C ASP A 110 -16.52 12.59 12.47
N GLY A 111 -15.52 11.78 12.82
CA GLY A 111 -14.17 12.25 13.18
C GLY A 111 -13.47 12.99 12.04
N SER A 112 -13.57 12.46 10.82
CA SER A 112 -13.03 13.08 9.60
C SER A 112 -13.65 14.45 9.36
N ARG A 113 -14.97 14.58 9.52
CA ARG A 113 -15.67 15.86 9.40
C ARG A 113 -15.25 16.84 10.49
N ARG A 114 -15.21 16.39 11.76
CA ARG A 114 -14.80 17.21 12.91
C ARG A 114 -13.39 17.78 12.75
N HIS A 115 -12.49 17.01 12.16
CA HIS A 115 -11.09 17.39 11.97
C HIS A 115 -10.75 17.67 10.48
N GLY A 116 -11.76 17.95 9.65
CA GLY A 116 -11.61 18.01 8.19
C GLY A 116 -10.62 19.08 7.72
N GLU A 117 -10.61 20.24 8.36
CA GLU A 117 -9.64 21.31 8.08
C GLU A 117 -8.20 20.89 8.38
N TYR A 118 -7.97 20.26 9.53
CA TYR A 118 -6.66 19.75 9.88
C TYR A 118 -6.21 18.65 8.92
N ILE A 119 -7.08 17.70 8.59
CA ILE A 119 -6.80 16.61 7.64
C ILE A 119 -6.49 17.18 6.25
N TYR A 120 -7.25 18.18 5.78
CA TYR A 120 -7.02 18.84 4.51
C TYR A 120 -5.61 19.46 4.44
N HIS A 121 -5.23 20.25 5.44
CA HIS A 121 -3.90 20.85 5.51
C HIS A 121 -2.80 19.81 5.70
N LEU A 122 -3.10 18.70 6.40
CA LEU A 122 -2.18 17.58 6.56
C LEU A 122 -1.89 16.94 5.21
N ILE A 123 -2.91 16.57 4.43
CA ILE A 123 -2.75 15.97 3.09
C ILE A 123 -1.97 16.91 2.16
N HIS A 124 -2.21 18.22 2.23
CA HIS A 124 -1.46 19.21 1.44
C HIS A 124 -0.02 19.46 1.93
N GLY A 125 0.32 19.07 3.16
CA GLY A 125 1.61 19.41 3.78
C GLY A 125 1.75 20.89 4.14
N ASN A 126 0.64 21.57 4.43
CA ASN A 126 0.60 22.99 4.80
C ASN A 126 1.01 23.20 6.26
N VAL A 127 2.32 23.08 6.55
CA VAL A 127 2.89 23.08 7.91
C VAL A 127 2.49 24.33 8.72
N ASP A 128 2.51 25.52 8.11
CA ASP A 128 2.19 26.77 8.83
C ASP A 128 0.73 26.80 9.33
N GLN A 129 -0.20 26.31 8.50
CA GLN A 129 -1.63 26.25 8.82
C GLN A 129 -1.90 25.17 9.86
N LEU A 130 -1.22 24.02 9.79
CA LEU A 130 -1.28 22.99 10.82
C LEU A 130 -0.80 23.54 12.17
N ALA A 131 0.30 24.29 12.20
CA ALA A 131 0.79 24.92 13.42
C ALA A 131 -0.21 25.91 14.03
N ILE A 132 -0.92 26.68 13.18
CA ILE A 132 -1.99 27.59 13.63
C ILE A 132 -3.15 26.78 14.24
N ILE A 133 -3.63 25.75 13.54
CA ILE A 133 -4.75 24.91 14.02
C ILE A 133 -4.39 24.22 15.34
N GLU A 134 -3.16 23.72 15.49
CA GLU A 134 -2.71 23.09 16.73
C GLU A 134 -2.63 24.06 17.89
N LYS A 135 -2.13 25.28 17.63
CA LYS A 135 -2.10 26.33 18.63
C LYS A 135 -3.52 26.66 19.10
N THR A 136 -4.45 26.90 18.17
CA THR A 136 -5.86 27.15 18.46
C THR A 136 -6.49 25.99 19.25
N PHE A 137 -6.23 24.76 18.85
CA PHE A 137 -6.72 23.58 19.58
C PHE A 137 -6.17 23.52 21.02
N LEU A 138 -4.87 23.78 21.23
CA LEU A 138 -4.26 23.80 22.56
C LEU A 138 -4.81 24.94 23.44
N ASP A 139 -5.08 26.10 22.85
CA ASP A 139 -5.61 27.29 23.52
C ASP A 139 -7.09 27.15 23.88
N ASP A 140 -7.93 26.87 22.88
CA ASP A 140 -9.39 27.06 22.98
C ASP A 140 -10.12 25.75 23.33
N ASP A 141 -9.75 24.65 22.66
CA ASP A 141 -10.47 23.37 22.77
C ASP A 141 -9.97 22.54 23.96
N ALA A 142 -8.67 22.24 23.97
CA ALA A 142 -8.05 21.43 25.00
C ALA A 142 -7.74 22.24 26.28
N LYS A 143 -7.61 23.57 26.17
CA LYS A 143 -7.28 24.47 27.29
C LYS A 143 -6.02 24.00 28.04
N VAL A 144 -5.01 23.58 27.27
CA VAL A 144 -3.71 23.20 27.82
C VAL A 144 -3.08 24.45 28.43
N PRO A 145 -2.48 24.37 29.65
CA PRO A 145 -1.83 25.53 30.26
C PRO A 145 -0.92 26.27 29.27
N ASN A 146 -0.96 27.60 29.31
CA ASN A 146 -0.14 28.46 28.44
C ASN A 146 1.31 28.54 28.94
N ASP A 147 1.88 27.37 29.24
CA ASP A 147 3.30 27.18 29.53
C ASP A 147 4.01 26.81 28.22
N PRO A 148 4.92 27.67 27.72
CA PRO A 148 5.66 27.41 26.50
C PRO A 148 6.46 26.10 26.53
N VAL A 149 7.01 25.71 27.69
CA VAL A 149 7.84 24.50 27.84
C VAL A 149 6.98 23.25 27.70
N LEU A 150 5.85 23.21 28.42
CA LEU A 150 4.87 22.12 28.33
C LEU A 150 4.40 21.91 26.88
N ARG A 151 3.96 22.99 26.21
CA ARG A 151 3.44 22.90 24.84
C ARG A 151 4.51 22.46 23.85
N GLN A 152 5.74 22.94 24.01
CA GLN A 152 6.84 22.48 23.20
C GLN A 152 7.12 20.98 23.42
N TRP A 153 7.11 20.50 24.66
CA TRP A 153 7.28 19.07 24.94
C TRP A 153 6.19 18.21 24.30
N LEU A 154 4.93 18.64 24.39
CA LEU A 154 3.81 17.96 23.73
C LEU A 154 4.05 17.83 22.23
N THR A 155 4.43 18.90 21.54
CA THR A 155 4.67 18.86 20.09
C THR A 155 5.93 18.10 19.68
N LYS A 156 6.96 18.06 20.53
CA LYS A 156 8.28 17.51 20.19
C LYS A 156 8.44 16.03 20.53
N TYR A 157 7.96 15.61 21.71
CA TYR A 157 8.20 14.27 22.29
C TYR A 157 6.96 13.37 22.28
N THR A 158 5.91 13.78 21.56
CA THR A 158 4.75 12.92 21.28
C THR A 158 4.51 12.86 19.78
N ASP A 159 3.72 11.88 19.37
CA ASP A 159 3.27 11.70 18.00
C ASP A 159 1.82 12.17 17.78
N HIS A 160 1.25 12.94 18.71
CA HIS A 160 -0.15 13.40 18.66
C HIS A 160 -0.38 14.67 17.83
N PHE A 161 0.69 15.26 17.30
CA PHE A 161 0.71 16.53 16.57
C PHE A 161 1.34 16.37 15.18
N MET A 162 1.39 17.45 14.40
CA MET A 162 1.71 17.45 12.98
C MET A 162 3.05 16.77 12.70
N ASP A 163 4.03 16.95 13.58
CA ASP A 163 5.35 16.37 13.41
C ASP A 163 5.31 14.84 13.47
N GLY A 164 4.49 14.26 14.35
CA GLY A 164 4.24 12.82 14.43
C GLY A 164 3.45 12.27 13.25
N PHE A 165 2.49 13.05 12.71
CA PHE A 165 1.72 12.65 11.54
C PHE A 165 2.50 12.75 10.23
N MET A 166 3.45 13.70 10.14
CA MET A 166 4.19 14.02 8.91
C MET A 166 5.57 13.37 8.83
N LYS A 167 6.25 13.15 9.96
CA LYS A 167 7.63 12.63 9.97
C LYS A 167 7.69 11.26 10.63
N TYR A 168 8.46 10.39 9.99
CA TYR A 168 8.80 9.09 10.58
C TYR A 168 9.78 9.31 11.72
N LYS A 169 9.41 8.89 12.93
CA LYS A 169 10.27 8.84 14.12
C LYS A 169 10.29 7.43 14.64
N GLY A 170 11.47 6.87 14.85
CA GLY A 170 11.63 5.58 15.49
C GLY A 170 11.33 5.68 16.98
N HIS A 171 10.70 4.66 17.54
CA HIS A 171 10.45 4.55 18.97
C HIS A 171 11.05 3.25 19.46
N TYR A 172 11.49 3.26 20.72
CA TYR A 172 11.77 2.01 21.40
C TYR A 172 10.48 1.19 21.54
N GLY A 173 10.55 -0.14 21.45
CA GLY A 173 9.34 -0.99 21.49
C GLY A 173 8.49 -0.90 22.76
N ASN A 174 9.01 -0.23 23.80
CA ASN A 174 8.31 0.03 25.07
C ASN A 174 7.75 1.47 25.15
N TYR A 175 7.85 2.27 24.10
CA TYR A 175 7.29 3.62 24.11
C TYR A 175 5.76 3.55 24.11
N ASP A 176 5.13 4.13 25.13
CA ASP A 176 3.70 4.34 25.19
C ASP A 176 3.40 5.85 25.04
N PRO A 177 2.69 6.27 23.97
CA PRO A 177 2.36 7.69 23.76
C PRO A 177 1.45 8.26 24.87
N VAL A 178 0.62 7.43 25.52
CA VAL A 178 -0.23 7.85 26.64
C VAL A 178 0.63 8.09 27.88
N GLU A 179 1.55 7.17 28.19
CA GLU A 179 2.49 7.35 29.31
C GLU A 179 3.39 8.58 29.10
N ALA A 180 3.79 8.86 27.86
CA ALA A 180 4.55 10.07 27.53
C ALA A 180 3.75 11.35 27.84
N LEU A 181 2.45 11.40 27.52
CA LEU A 181 1.57 12.53 27.87
C LEU A 181 1.45 12.71 29.39
N ASP A 182 1.29 11.60 30.13
CA ASP A 182 1.20 11.61 31.58
C ASP A 182 2.50 12.11 32.21
N HIS A 183 3.64 11.64 31.70
CA HIS A 183 4.95 12.04 32.18
C HIS A 183 5.26 13.52 31.92
N ILE A 184 4.97 14.02 30.71
CA ILE A 184 5.09 15.45 30.36
C ILE A 184 4.27 16.29 31.34
N TYR A 185 3.07 15.84 31.66
CA TYR A 185 2.20 16.53 32.60
C TYR A 185 2.76 16.55 34.03
N GLU A 186 3.11 15.40 34.59
CA GLU A 186 3.68 15.29 35.95
C GLU A 186 4.97 16.13 36.11
N THR A 187 5.80 16.13 35.07
CA THR A 187 7.05 16.91 35.04
C THR A 187 6.78 18.41 35.02
N SER A 188 5.77 18.86 34.26
CA SER A 188 5.36 20.27 34.20
C SER A 188 4.81 20.81 35.52
N LEU A 189 4.20 19.96 36.37
CA LEU A 189 3.78 20.37 37.71
C LEU A 189 4.95 20.56 38.68
N SER A 190 5.94 19.68 38.55
CA SER A 190 7.08 19.66 39.46
C SER A 190 7.95 20.91 39.30
N SER A 191 8.10 21.42 38.07
CA SER A 191 8.85 22.65 37.78
C SER A 191 8.22 23.91 38.41
N VAL A 192 6.88 23.96 38.52
CA VAL A 192 6.16 25.06 39.19
C VAL A 192 6.37 25.04 40.70
N THR A 193 6.52 23.85 41.29
CA THR A 193 6.66 23.72 42.75
C THR A 193 8.08 24.05 43.22
N SER A 194 9.11 23.63 42.47
CA SER A 194 10.52 23.89 42.82
C SER A 194 10.95 25.34 42.69
N SER A 195 10.27 26.13 41.86
CA SER A 195 10.56 27.56 41.69
C SER A 195 9.99 28.44 42.81
N ALA A 196 9.03 27.92 43.60
CA ALA A 196 8.44 28.66 44.72
C ALA A 196 9.21 28.51 46.05
N SER A 197 10.18 27.59 46.15
CA SER A 197 10.88 27.28 47.40
C SER A 197 12.30 27.83 47.50
N THR A 198 12.65 28.86 46.73
CA THR A 198 13.92 29.59 46.94
C THR A 198 13.82 30.38 48.22
N SER A 199 14.29 29.77 49.31
CA SER A 199 14.49 30.37 50.62
C SER A 199 15.23 31.71 50.49
N PRO A 200 14.85 32.76 51.25
CA PRO A 200 15.54 34.03 51.22
C PRO A 200 16.97 33.82 51.74
N HIS A 201 17.94 33.82 50.83
CA HIS A 201 19.34 33.85 51.20
C HIS A 201 19.60 35.18 51.91
N TYR A 202 19.98 35.05 53.18
CA TYR A 202 20.53 36.11 54.00
C TYR A 202 21.63 36.84 53.21
N VAL A 203 21.46 38.17 53.14
CA VAL A 203 22.49 39.13 52.78
C VAL A 203 23.63 38.95 53.77
N ASP A 204 24.81 38.54 53.27
CA ASP A 204 26.05 38.74 54.00
C ASP A 204 26.92 39.68 53.16
N ASP A 205 27.01 40.91 53.67
CA ASP A 205 27.90 41.95 53.20
C ASP A 205 29.35 41.50 53.45
N ASN A 206 30.22 41.55 52.44
CA ASN A 206 31.39 42.45 52.46
C ASN A 206 32.39 42.27 51.32
N HIS A 207 32.84 43.44 50.87
CA HIS A 207 34.14 43.87 50.34
C HIS A 207 34.64 43.47 48.94
N ASP A 208 34.74 44.54 48.12
CA ASP A 208 35.96 45.06 47.47
C ASP A 208 37.02 44.04 47.03
N ASP A 209 37.43 44.06 45.75
CA ASP A 209 38.31 45.11 45.23
C ASP A 209 38.74 44.83 43.77
N ASN A 210 38.95 45.94 43.04
CA ASN A 210 39.92 46.17 41.96
C ASN A 210 39.86 45.48 40.55
N SER A 211 39.60 46.38 39.57
CA SER A 211 40.49 46.74 38.43
C SER A 211 40.34 46.10 37.02
N GLU A 212 39.83 46.93 36.10
CA GLU A 212 40.35 47.26 34.72
C GLU A 212 40.51 46.18 33.61
N PRO A 213 40.72 46.56 32.31
CA PRO A 213 39.82 47.34 31.47
C PRO A 213 39.55 46.70 30.07
N LYS A 214 38.39 47.07 29.52
CA LYS A 214 38.01 47.18 28.09
C LYS A 214 38.96 46.60 27.02
N ARG A 215 38.51 45.52 26.35
CA ARG A 215 38.85 45.23 24.94
C ARG A 215 37.59 45.21 24.07
N LYS A 216 37.42 46.26 23.26
CA LYS A 216 36.47 46.29 22.14
C LYS A 216 36.91 45.26 21.10
N ARG A 217 36.13 44.19 20.94
CA ARG A 217 36.20 43.29 19.79
C ARG A 217 34.96 43.50 18.93
N THR A 218 35.20 43.91 17.70
CA THR A 218 34.25 44.08 16.61
C THR A 218 33.48 42.77 16.40
N LYS A 219 32.17 42.81 16.60
CA LYS A 219 31.23 41.73 16.27
C LYS A 219 30.96 41.80 14.77
N THR A 220 31.37 40.76 14.07
CA THR A 220 30.86 40.40 12.75
C THR A 220 29.51 39.73 12.98
N GLU A 221 28.45 40.24 12.35
CA GLU A 221 27.11 39.65 12.35
C GLU A 221 27.14 38.33 11.58
N SER A 222 27.42 37.23 12.29
CA SER A 222 27.03 35.89 11.88
C SER A 222 25.70 35.57 12.58
N GLU A 223 24.67 35.27 11.79
CA GLU A 223 23.37 34.81 12.28
C GLU A 223 23.55 33.71 13.34
N PRO A 224 22.85 33.80 14.48
CA PRO A 224 22.97 32.79 15.51
C PRO A 224 22.30 31.51 15.02
N ASN A 225 23.11 30.50 14.70
CA ASN A 225 22.64 29.11 14.70
C ASN A 225 22.03 28.87 16.09
N GLY A 226 20.70 28.82 16.16
CA GLY A 226 19.96 28.67 17.40
C GLY A 226 20.42 27.45 18.18
N ASP A 227 20.74 27.68 19.45
CA ASP A 227 21.22 26.70 20.43
C ASP A 227 20.24 25.51 20.59
N HIS A 228 20.33 24.51 19.73
CA HIS A 228 19.72 23.19 19.97
C HIS A 228 20.19 22.58 21.31
N ALA A 229 21.40 22.95 21.77
CA ALA A 229 21.98 22.51 23.03
C ALA A 229 21.29 23.08 24.30
N SER A 230 20.39 24.08 24.17
CA SER A 230 19.67 24.64 25.32
C SER A 230 18.47 23.78 25.74
N PHE A 231 17.87 23.04 24.82
CA PHE A 231 16.61 22.32 25.07
C PHE A 231 16.80 20.93 25.67
N GLU A 232 17.87 20.21 25.32
CA GLU A 232 18.21 18.95 26.00
C GLU A 232 18.47 19.16 27.49
N LYS A 233 18.86 20.37 27.89
CA LYS A 233 19.04 20.76 29.30
C LYS A 233 17.74 21.09 30.02
N LEU A 234 16.62 21.29 29.32
CA LEU A 234 15.34 21.56 29.98
C LEU A 234 14.65 20.26 30.43
N HIS A 235 15.01 19.13 29.83
CA HIS A 235 14.46 17.82 30.20
C HIS A 235 15.42 17.08 31.14
N HIS A 236 15.31 17.36 32.44
CA HIS A 236 16.05 16.64 33.48
C HIS A 236 15.14 15.65 34.21
N CYS A 237 14.56 14.70 33.47
CA CYS A 237 14.04 13.50 34.12
C CYS A 237 15.21 12.58 34.45
N ALA A 238 15.56 12.48 35.73
CA ALA A 238 16.64 11.61 36.20
C ALA A 238 16.26 10.11 36.19
N ASN A 239 15.00 9.78 35.91
CA ASN A 239 14.55 8.39 35.84
C ASN A 239 15.10 7.74 34.57
N VAL A 240 15.79 6.61 34.77
CA VAL A 240 16.31 5.77 33.68
C VAL A 240 15.20 5.34 32.73
N ASP A 241 14.00 5.15 33.29
CA ASP A 241 12.79 4.72 32.58
C ASP A 241 11.90 5.88 32.11
N CYS A 242 12.47 7.08 31.90
CA CYS A 242 11.68 8.20 31.38
C CYS A 242 11.12 7.86 29.99
N PRO A 243 9.78 7.93 29.77
CA PRO A 243 9.17 7.56 28.50
C PRO A 243 9.65 8.43 27.33
N LEU A 244 10.08 9.67 27.60
CA LEU A 244 10.58 10.58 26.55
C LEU A 244 11.97 10.17 26.03
N ASN A 245 12.74 9.37 26.79
CA ASN A 245 14.01 8.81 26.32
C ASN A 245 13.82 7.72 25.25
N PHE A 246 12.61 7.16 25.13
CA PHE A 246 12.27 6.12 24.15
C PHE A 246 11.77 6.70 22.81
N PHE A 247 11.59 8.02 22.73
CA PHE A 247 11.11 8.71 21.55
C PHE A 247 12.26 9.18 20.65
N ASP A 248 12.11 8.98 19.34
CA ASP A 248 13.08 9.35 18.29
C ASP A 248 14.49 8.75 18.46
N ARG A 249 14.57 7.55 19.03
CA ARG A 249 15.83 6.77 19.12
C ARG A 249 15.76 5.53 18.24
N GLN A 250 16.74 5.38 17.36
CA GLN A 250 16.94 4.14 16.62
C GLN A 250 17.47 3.07 17.59
N SER A 251 16.83 1.91 17.61
CA SER A 251 17.15 0.83 18.55
C SER A 251 18.44 0.11 18.12
N ASP A 252 19.59 0.67 18.48
CA ASP A 252 20.89 0.04 18.16
C ASP A 252 21.31 -0.99 19.23
N GLY A 253 20.49 -1.21 20.27
CA GLY A 253 20.80 -2.12 21.36
C GLY A 253 19.57 -2.76 22.02
N SER A 254 19.69 -4.05 22.34
CA SER A 254 18.70 -4.81 23.11
C SER A 254 18.70 -4.39 24.58
N ILE A 255 17.80 -3.47 24.96
CA ILE A 255 17.52 -3.18 26.38
C ILE A 255 16.73 -4.35 26.97
N PRO A 256 17.10 -4.85 28.17
CA PRO A 256 16.37 -5.91 28.87
C PRO A 256 14.90 -5.54 29.11
N TYR A 257 14.00 -6.46 28.76
CA TYR A 257 12.56 -6.33 29.03
C TYR A 257 12.32 -6.26 30.55
N MET A 258 11.84 -5.12 31.05
CA MET A 258 11.19 -5.02 32.35
C MET A 258 9.84 -4.34 32.15
N ILE A 259 8.76 -5.09 32.39
CA ILE A 259 7.39 -4.58 32.29
C ILE A 259 6.69 -4.83 33.63
N ASN A 260 6.40 -3.75 34.33
CA ASN A 260 5.33 -3.68 35.33
C ASN A 260 4.46 -2.47 34.95
N HIS A 261 3.48 -2.68 34.07
CA HIS A 261 2.49 -1.64 33.76
C HIS A 261 1.60 -1.43 34.99
N VAL A 262 1.74 -0.27 35.63
CA VAL A 262 0.79 0.18 36.65
C VAL A 262 -0.28 0.97 35.92
N ASP A 263 -1.48 0.42 35.86
CA ASP A 263 -2.66 1.04 35.26
C ASP A 263 -3.06 2.30 36.07
N ARG A 264 -2.49 3.45 35.72
CA ARG A 264 -2.77 4.76 36.33
C ARG A 264 -3.72 5.55 35.44
N THR A 265 -5.02 5.35 35.64
CA THR A 265 -6.07 6.10 34.94
C THR A 265 -6.40 7.43 35.67
N ASP A 266 -5.48 8.39 35.66
CA ASP A 266 -5.80 9.79 36.01
C ASP A 266 -6.11 10.60 34.74
N HIS A 267 -7.35 10.48 34.26
CA HIS A 267 -7.82 11.13 33.04
C HIS A 267 -8.14 12.61 33.26
N ARG A 268 -7.14 13.47 33.09
CA ARG A 268 -7.39 14.91 32.94
C ARG A 268 -8.09 15.19 31.61
N PRO A 269 -9.03 16.16 31.56
CA PRO A 269 -9.81 16.42 30.35
C PRO A 269 -8.96 16.69 29.11
N TRP A 270 -7.89 17.47 29.22
CA TRP A 270 -7.09 17.87 28.05
C TRP A 270 -6.19 16.75 27.49
N LYS A 271 -5.67 15.85 28.34
CA LYS A 271 -4.86 14.71 27.90
C LYS A 271 -5.69 13.76 27.04
N GLN A 272 -6.90 13.45 27.55
CA GLN A 272 -7.86 12.63 26.82
C GLN A 272 -8.25 13.28 25.49
N LEU A 273 -8.50 14.60 25.48
CA LEU A 273 -8.81 15.33 24.24
C LEU A 273 -7.69 15.28 23.20
N ILE A 274 -6.42 15.40 23.61
CA ILE A 274 -5.26 15.24 22.69
C ILE A 274 -5.23 13.83 22.11
N HIS A 275 -5.34 12.82 22.98
CA HIS A 275 -5.31 11.42 22.58
C HIS A 275 -6.47 11.08 21.63
N ASP A 276 -7.70 11.49 21.95
CA ASP A 276 -8.90 11.23 21.17
C ASP A 276 -8.85 11.92 19.81
N ARG A 277 -8.42 13.20 19.78
CA ARG A 277 -8.20 13.94 18.54
C ARG A 277 -7.16 13.24 17.67
N SER A 278 -6.01 12.89 18.24
CA SER A 278 -4.93 12.19 17.51
C SER A 278 -5.42 10.86 16.94
N THR A 279 -6.11 10.06 17.74
CA THR A 279 -6.68 8.78 17.33
C THR A 279 -7.68 8.97 16.20
N SER A 280 -8.58 9.94 16.32
CA SER A 280 -9.58 10.26 15.30
C SER A 280 -8.95 10.67 13.97
N ILE A 281 -7.94 11.55 14.00
CA ILE A 281 -7.18 11.98 12.80
C ILE A 281 -6.48 10.79 12.14
N ARG A 282 -5.78 9.95 12.92
CA ARG A 282 -5.07 8.77 12.40
C ARG A 282 -6.02 7.77 11.75
N GLN A 283 -7.13 7.44 12.42
CA GLN A 283 -8.16 6.55 11.87
C GLN A 283 -8.78 7.12 10.60
N SER A 284 -9.03 8.43 10.56
CA SER A 284 -9.56 9.12 9.38
C SER A 284 -8.59 9.01 8.20
N MET A 285 -7.29 9.28 8.42
CA MET A 285 -6.26 9.18 7.37
C MET A 285 -6.05 7.76 6.87
N GLU A 286 -6.11 6.76 7.77
CA GLU A 286 -6.04 5.35 7.39
C GLU A 286 -7.26 4.94 6.56
N PHE A 287 -8.45 5.36 6.95
CA PHE A 287 -9.68 5.11 6.19
C PHE A 287 -9.63 5.76 4.79
N LEU A 288 -9.14 7.00 4.70
CA LEU A 288 -8.90 7.68 3.41
C LEU A 288 -7.89 6.91 2.53
N THR A 289 -6.85 6.36 3.15
CA THR A 289 -5.85 5.53 2.46
C THR A 289 -6.47 4.26 1.91
N ASP A 290 -7.30 3.57 2.70
CA ASP A 290 -8.02 2.36 2.28
C ASP A 290 -9.01 2.66 1.14
N LEU A 291 -9.68 3.83 1.19
CA LEU A 291 -10.57 4.29 0.12
C LEU A 291 -9.82 4.53 -1.20
N ILE A 292 -8.60 5.06 -1.15
CA ILE A 292 -7.75 5.19 -2.34
C ILE A 292 -7.43 3.81 -2.92
N VAL A 293 -7.05 2.84 -2.09
CA VAL A 293 -6.77 1.46 -2.55
C VAL A 293 -8.02 0.83 -3.16
N ASP A 294 -9.18 0.91 -2.49
CA ASP A 294 -10.43 0.35 -3.02
C ASP A 294 -10.82 1.00 -4.35
N TRP A 295 -10.84 2.33 -4.43
CA TRP A 295 -11.17 3.06 -5.66
C TRP A 295 -10.21 2.73 -6.80
N SER A 296 -8.90 2.91 -6.60
CA SER A 296 -7.89 2.71 -7.65
C SER A 296 -7.74 1.26 -8.10
N SER A 297 -8.12 0.28 -7.26
CA SER A 297 -8.13 -1.12 -7.64
C SER A 297 -9.27 -1.51 -8.59
N ARG A 298 -10.29 -0.66 -8.79
CA ARG A 298 -11.43 -1.00 -9.67
C ARG A 298 -10.98 -1.00 -11.13
N VAL A 299 -11.40 -2.03 -11.85
CA VAL A 299 -10.92 -2.29 -13.21
C VAL A 299 -11.10 -1.11 -14.17
N TRP A 300 -12.25 -0.42 -14.13
CA TRP A 300 -12.53 0.72 -14.99
C TRP A 300 -11.77 1.98 -14.55
N VAL A 301 -11.70 2.21 -13.23
CA VAL A 301 -10.94 3.32 -12.63
C VAL A 301 -9.46 3.30 -13.04
N ILE A 302 -8.88 2.10 -13.20
CA ILE A 302 -7.50 1.97 -13.70
C ILE A 302 -7.30 2.69 -15.02
N SER A 303 -8.22 2.49 -15.99
CA SER A 303 -8.13 3.20 -17.27
C SER A 303 -8.30 4.71 -17.12
N GLU A 304 -9.14 5.16 -16.19
CA GLU A 304 -9.45 6.57 -15.97
C GLU A 304 -8.24 7.32 -15.44
N TYR A 305 -7.60 6.83 -14.37
CA TYR A 305 -6.41 7.52 -13.84
C TYR A 305 -5.20 7.40 -14.77
N HIS A 306 -5.09 6.34 -15.57
CA HIS A 306 -4.04 6.24 -16.60
C HIS A 306 -4.22 7.27 -17.73
N LEU A 307 -5.46 7.56 -18.12
CA LEU A 307 -5.74 8.65 -19.06
C LEU A 307 -5.45 10.00 -18.42
N ALA A 308 -5.79 10.17 -17.14
CA ALA A 308 -5.45 11.38 -16.40
C ALA A 308 -3.94 11.59 -16.29
N LYS A 309 -3.17 10.50 -16.10
CA LYS A 309 -1.71 10.50 -16.07
C LYS A 309 -1.10 11.06 -17.35
N LYS A 310 -1.59 10.66 -18.52
CA LYS A 310 -1.10 11.16 -19.83
C LYS A 310 -1.22 12.68 -19.98
N LYS A 311 -2.21 13.29 -19.31
CA LYS A 311 -2.50 14.73 -19.37
C LYS A 311 -2.10 15.49 -18.12
N ASN A 312 -1.65 14.78 -17.09
CA ASN A 312 -1.40 15.29 -15.74
C ASN A 312 -2.56 16.17 -15.21
N ASN A 313 -3.81 15.70 -15.38
CA ASN A 313 -5.04 16.45 -15.07
C ASN A 313 -5.96 15.74 -14.06
N LEU A 314 -5.40 14.88 -13.21
CA LEU A 314 -6.14 14.23 -12.13
C LEU A 314 -6.27 15.17 -10.93
N LYS A 315 -7.51 15.38 -10.49
CA LYS A 315 -7.84 15.96 -9.19
C LYS A 315 -8.58 14.91 -8.37
N PHE A 316 -8.48 14.97 -7.05
CA PHE A 316 -9.25 14.10 -6.17
C PHE A 316 -9.86 14.85 -4.98
N TRP A 317 -10.94 14.30 -4.44
CA TRP A 317 -11.67 14.85 -3.31
C TRP A 317 -12.28 13.74 -2.46
N PHE A 318 -12.47 14.04 -1.17
CA PHE A 318 -13.21 13.18 -0.25
C PHE A 318 -14.39 13.98 0.30
N THR A 319 -15.61 13.53 -0.01
CA THR A 319 -16.87 14.15 0.45
C THR A 319 -16.93 14.29 1.97
N GLN A 320 -16.33 13.37 2.72
CA GLN A 320 -16.30 13.46 4.19
C GLN A 320 -15.44 14.61 4.75
N LEU A 321 -14.54 15.19 3.94
CA LEU A 321 -13.72 16.35 4.31
C LEU A 321 -14.40 17.67 3.93
N MET A 322 -15.60 17.61 3.37
CA MET A 322 -16.27 18.80 2.90
C MET A 322 -16.62 19.73 4.07
N PRO A 323 -16.29 21.03 3.98
CA PRO A 323 -16.68 21.99 5.01
C PRO A 323 -18.20 22.05 5.13
N ASP A 324 -18.69 22.41 6.31
CA ASP A 324 -20.12 22.70 6.49
C ASP A 324 -20.58 23.77 5.49
N THR A 325 -21.82 23.69 5.00
CA THR A 325 -22.35 24.57 3.94
C THR A 325 -22.16 26.06 4.27
N ASP A 326 -22.33 26.45 5.53
CA ASP A 326 -22.10 27.83 5.98
C ASP A 326 -20.64 28.26 5.82
N LYS A 327 -19.69 27.35 6.08
CA LYS A 327 -18.26 27.57 5.82
C LYS A 327 -17.98 27.64 4.33
N ILE A 328 -18.59 26.78 3.51
CA ILE A 328 -18.47 26.86 2.05
C ILE A 328 -18.89 28.25 1.58
N LEU A 329 -20.08 28.71 1.95
CA LEU A 329 -20.58 30.04 1.57
C LEU A 329 -19.65 31.17 2.04
N SER A 330 -19.12 31.08 3.26
CA SER A 330 -18.15 32.03 3.79
C SER A 330 -16.83 32.03 3.00
N ILE A 331 -16.32 30.86 2.64
CA ILE A 331 -15.15 30.69 1.78
C ILE A 331 -15.41 31.31 0.40
N CYS A 332 -16.59 31.09 -0.18
CA CYS A 332 -16.97 31.65 -1.48
C CYS A 332 -17.01 33.18 -1.48
N CYS A 333 -17.30 33.81 -0.33
CA CYS A 333 -17.39 35.26 -0.21
C CYS A 333 -16.05 35.92 0.18
N SER A 334 -15.17 35.18 0.86
CA SER A 334 -13.87 35.68 1.30
C SER A 334 -12.81 35.39 0.23
N HIS A 335 -11.94 36.35 -0.07
CA HIS A 335 -10.85 36.15 -1.04
C HIS A 335 -9.74 35.21 -0.53
N HIS A 336 -10.02 34.43 0.52
CA HIS A 336 -9.09 33.44 1.03
C HIS A 336 -9.02 32.26 0.06
N LYS A 337 -7.81 31.75 -0.15
CA LYS A 337 -7.59 30.50 -0.89
C LYS A 337 -8.29 29.38 -0.12
N GLY A 338 -9.53 29.07 -0.51
CA GLY A 338 -10.40 28.11 0.15
C GLY A 338 -9.92 26.66 0.06
N PHE A 339 -10.79 25.75 0.50
CA PHE A 339 -10.62 24.31 0.25
C PHE A 339 -10.68 24.07 -1.27
N LEU A 340 -9.58 23.57 -1.83
CA LEU A 340 -9.46 23.23 -3.24
C LEU A 340 -9.41 21.72 -3.37
N PHE A 341 -9.70 21.22 -4.57
CA PHE A 341 -9.48 19.81 -4.86
C PHE A 341 -7.98 19.49 -4.77
N PHE A 342 -7.66 18.31 -4.25
CA PHE A 342 -6.28 17.85 -4.22
C PHE A 342 -5.83 17.57 -5.65
N LYS A 343 -4.75 18.23 -6.09
CA LYS A 343 -4.12 17.96 -7.39
C LYS A 343 -3.10 16.84 -7.22
N PHE A 344 -3.22 15.77 -8.00
CA PHE A 344 -2.18 14.75 -8.07
C PHE A 344 -1.28 15.05 -9.25
N ASP A 345 0.00 15.34 -8.96
CA ASP A 345 1.02 15.60 -9.98
C ASP A 345 1.82 14.32 -10.23
N PHE A 346 1.60 13.70 -11.40
CA PHE A 346 2.28 12.46 -11.77
C PHE A 346 3.79 12.64 -12.00
N ASP A 347 4.22 13.88 -12.26
CA ASP A 347 5.60 14.25 -12.55
C ASP A 347 6.28 14.94 -11.33
N GLY A 348 5.56 15.05 -10.22
CA GLY A 348 6.00 15.82 -9.05
C GLY A 348 7.21 15.22 -8.32
N PRO A 349 8.06 16.06 -7.69
CA PRO A 349 9.27 15.62 -6.98
C PRO A 349 8.99 14.72 -5.77
N SER A 350 7.76 14.71 -5.26
CA SER A 350 7.30 13.79 -4.21
C SER A 350 7.48 12.31 -4.61
N ALA A 351 7.51 12.00 -5.91
CA ALA A 351 7.78 10.66 -6.41
C ALA A 351 9.20 10.15 -6.05
N VAL A 352 10.17 11.06 -5.90
CA VAL A 352 11.59 10.73 -5.69
C VAL A 352 11.88 10.48 -4.21
N ILE A 353 11.30 11.27 -3.30
CA ILE A 353 11.61 11.23 -1.87
C ILE A 353 11.20 9.88 -1.24
N LEU A 354 10.12 9.27 -1.74
CA LEU A 354 9.56 8.04 -1.19
C LEU A 354 10.34 6.77 -1.58
N ASN A 355 11.19 6.80 -2.63
CA ASN A 355 11.99 5.64 -3.06
C ASN A 355 12.95 5.14 -1.98
N THR A 356 13.40 6.01 -1.08
CA THR A 356 14.41 5.66 -0.07
C THR A 356 13.85 4.86 1.10
N LYS A 357 12.52 4.76 1.23
CA LYS A 357 11.83 4.14 2.38
C LYS A 357 10.71 3.19 1.97
N ASP A 358 10.75 2.66 0.74
CA ASP A 358 9.65 1.86 0.20
C ASP A 358 9.28 0.67 1.10
N ASP A 359 10.25 0.03 1.76
CA ASP A 359 9.99 -1.13 2.62
C ASP A 359 9.07 -0.81 3.82
N LEU A 360 9.12 0.41 4.37
CA LEU A 360 8.39 0.77 5.60
C LEU A 360 6.87 0.85 5.41
N PHE A 361 6.40 1.17 4.20
CA PHE A 361 4.97 1.37 3.92
C PHE A 361 4.41 0.38 2.89
N SER A 362 5.24 -0.58 2.44
CA SER A 362 4.89 -1.49 1.34
C SER A 362 3.74 -2.44 1.65
N THR A 363 3.53 -2.84 2.91
CA THR A 363 2.49 -3.80 3.26
C THR A 363 1.66 -3.39 4.49
N PRO A 364 0.36 -3.73 4.52
CA PRO A 364 -0.48 -3.55 5.70
C PRO A 364 0.10 -4.24 6.94
N ASP A 365 0.71 -5.41 6.75
CA ASP A 365 1.31 -6.22 7.83
C ASP A 365 2.47 -5.47 8.50
N VAL A 366 3.38 -4.88 7.71
CA VAL A 366 4.49 -4.05 8.22
C VAL A 366 3.96 -2.84 8.97
N THR A 367 2.84 -2.26 8.54
CA THR A 367 2.25 -1.12 9.25
C THR A 367 1.76 -1.53 10.65
N ALA A 368 1.21 -2.72 10.82
CA ALA A 368 0.76 -3.19 12.13
C ALA A 368 1.94 -3.42 13.08
N GLU A 369 3.04 -3.98 12.59
CA GLU A 369 4.25 -4.26 13.37
C GLU A 369 5.02 -2.99 13.74
N THR A 370 5.07 -2.00 12.85
CA THR A 370 5.80 -0.74 13.06
C THR A 370 5.06 0.28 13.91
N ARG A 371 3.76 0.09 14.17
CA ARG A 371 2.96 1.00 15.02
C ARG A 371 3.46 1.09 16.45
N SER A 372 3.98 0.01 17.02
CA SER A 372 4.51 0.00 18.38
C SER A 372 5.93 0.57 18.48
N SER A 373 6.62 0.76 17.35
CA SER A 373 8.03 1.14 17.30
C SER A 373 8.28 2.37 16.41
N SER A 374 7.23 3.09 16.02
CA SER A 374 7.36 4.32 15.23
C SER A 374 6.14 5.24 15.35
N SER A 375 6.31 6.49 14.93
CA SER A 375 5.24 7.48 14.87
C SER A 375 4.14 7.16 13.85
N ASN A 376 4.34 6.14 12.99
CA ASN A 376 3.46 5.74 11.88
C ASN A 376 2.86 6.97 11.16
N PRO A 377 3.68 7.75 10.43
CA PRO A 377 3.27 9.03 9.87
C PRO A 377 2.21 8.84 8.79
N VAL A 378 0.94 9.05 9.15
CA VAL A 378 -0.22 8.83 8.30
C VAL A 378 -0.21 9.68 7.03
N TYR A 379 0.44 10.85 7.05
CA TYR A 379 0.69 11.67 5.86
C TYR A 379 1.54 10.92 4.82
N LEU A 380 2.69 10.38 5.25
CA LEU A 380 3.60 9.66 4.35
C LEU A 380 2.94 8.39 3.83
N LYS A 381 2.17 7.69 4.66
CA LYS A 381 1.44 6.49 4.26
C LYS A 381 0.42 6.77 3.15
N LEU A 382 -0.38 7.84 3.28
CA LEU A 382 -1.37 8.22 2.26
C LEU A 382 -0.66 8.57 0.93
N HIS A 383 0.37 9.41 0.97
CA HIS A 383 1.11 9.81 -0.23
C HIS A 383 1.84 8.65 -0.89
N HIS A 384 2.47 7.77 -0.09
CA HIS A 384 3.06 6.52 -0.59
C HIS A 384 2.02 5.64 -1.29
N THR A 385 0.84 5.50 -0.68
CA THR A 385 -0.25 4.73 -1.25
C THR A 385 -0.75 5.33 -2.56
N LEU A 386 -0.97 6.64 -2.62
CA LEU A 386 -1.36 7.34 -3.86
C LEU A 386 -0.31 7.12 -4.97
N MET A 387 0.97 7.29 -4.66
CA MET A 387 2.05 7.05 -5.62
C MET A 387 2.11 5.59 -6.08
N ARG A 388 2.00 4.64 -5.15
CA ARG A 388 2.02 3.21 -5.45
C ARG A 388 0.85 2.80 -6.34
N GLN A 389 -0.36 3.23 -5.98
CA GLN A 389 -1.59 2.87 -6.70
C GLN A 389 -1.70 3.56 -8.06
N LEU A 390 -1.29 4.81 -8.20
CA LEU A 390 -1.56 5.60 -9.42
C LEU A 390 -0.37 5.70 -10.38
N ASN A 391 0.86 5.51 -9.91
CA ASN A 391 2.04 5.70 -10.75
C ASN A 391 2.84 4.41 -10.99
N ARG A 392 2.91 3.50 -10.00
CA ARG A 392 3.87 2.38 -10.00
C ARG A 392 3.27 0.99 -10.24
N GLN A 393 1.97 0.90 -10.53
CA GLN A 393 1.37 -0.40 -10.81
C GLN A 393 1.84 -0.94 -12.16
N THR A 394 2.25 -2.20 -12.16
CA THR A 394 2.64 -2.91 -13.37
C THR A 394 1.42 -3.43 -14.10
N PHE A 395 1.59 -3.84 -15.36
CA PHE A 395 0.53 -4.48 -16.12
C PHE A 395 -0.05 -5.71 -15.39
N LEU A 396 0.81 -6.57 -14.82
CA LEU A 396 0.39 -7.76 -14.08
C LEU A 396 -0.36 -7.41 -12.79
N GLU A 397 0.07 -6.36 -12.06
CA GLU A 397 -0.68 -5.92 -10.87
C GLU A 397 -2.06 -5.41 -11.23
N MET A 398 -2.15 -4.50 -12.20
CA MET A 398 -3.41 -3.96 -12.64
C MET A 398 -4.35 -5.08 -13.05
N ILE A 399 -3.91 -6.00 -13.91
CA ILE A 399 -4.81 -7.01 -14.47
C ILE A 399 -5.19 -8.09 -13.46
N LEU A 400 -4.29 -8.49 -12.55
CA LEU A 400 -4.54 -9.61 -11.63
C LEU A 400 -5.08 -9.18 -10.26
N LYS A 401 -4.71 -8.00 -9.77
CA LYS A 401 -5.11 -7.50 -8.44
C LYS A 401 -6.33 -6.57 -8.49
N SER A 402 -6.78 -6.16 -9.68
CA SER A 402 -7.96 -5.30 -9.79
C SER A 402 -9.24 -5.97 -9.32
N ASN A 403 -10.21 -5.17 -8.90
CA ASN A 403 -11.58 -5.57 -8.60
C ASN A 403 -12.45 -5.34 -9.83
N ALA A 404 -12.98 -6.43 -10.39
CA ALA A 404 -13.81 -6.41 -11.59
C ALA A 404 -15.11 -7.17 -11.34
N SER A 405 -16.25 -6.59 -11.71
CA SER A 405 -17.55 -7.28 -11.66
C SER A 405 -17.57 -8.48 -12.61
N LYS A 406 -16.84 -8.38 -13.72
CA LYS A 406 -16.61 -9.46 -14.68
C LYS A 406 -15.13 -9.58 -15.02
N ASN A 407 -14.64 -10.80 -15.18
CA ASN A 407 -13.22 -11.00 -15.41
C ASN A 407 -12.77 -10.56 -16.81
N GLU A 408 -13.65 -10.56 -17.82
CA GLU A 408 -13.35 -10.02 -19.14
C GLU A 408 -13.11 -8.50 -19.14
N ASP A 409 -13.71 -7.75 -18.21
CA ASP A 409 -13.56 -6.28 -18.13
C ASP A 409 -12.10 -5.87 -17.88
N ARG A 410 -11.32 -6.76 -17.25
CA ARG A 410 -9.86 -6.57 -17.05
C ARG A 410 -9.14 -6.39 -18.37
N PHE A 411 -9.48 -7.18 -19.38
CA PHE A 411 -8.88 -7.07 -20.70
C PHE A 411 -9.38 -5.86 -21.46
N TYR A 412 -10.65 -5.49 -21.33
CA TYR A 412 -11.18 -4.29 -22.00
C TYR A 412 -10.59 -3.00 -21.45
N SER A 413 -10.34 -2.92 -20.13
CA SER A 413 -9.87 -1.70 -19.49
C SER A 413 -8.34 -1.57 -19.47
N ILE A 414 -7.63 -2.67 -19.18
CA ILE A 414 -6.20 -2.61 -18.83
C ILE A 414 -5.30 -2.98 -20.02
N LEU A 415 -5.72 -3.94 -20.85
CA LEU A 415 -4.92 -4.38 -21.99
C LEU A 415 -4.61 -3.25 -23.01
N PRO A 416 -5.52 -2.28 -23.29
CA PRO A 416 -5.20 -1.13 -24.13
C PRO A 416 -4.12 -0.19 -23.54
N LEU A 417 -3.80 -0.32 -22.26
CA LEU A 417 -2.82 0.53 -21.56
C LEU A 417 -1.42 -0.08 -21.55
N SER A 418 -1.26 -1.32 -22.04
CA SER A 418 0.01 -2.05 -22.01
C SER A 418 0.61 -2.23 -23.40
N GLU A 419 1.82 -2.79 -23.45
CA GLU A 419 2.48 -3.17 -24.71
C GLU A 419 1.71 -4.25 -25.50
N TYR A 420 0.80 -4.96 -24.83
CA TYR A 420 -0.03 -6.03 -25.40
C TYR A 420 -1.34 -5.53 -26.02
N GLN A 421 -1.54 -4.21 -26.15
CA GLN A 421 -2.75 -3.64 -26.76
C GLN A 421 -3.08 -4.23 -28.16
N ARG A 422 -2.06 -4.68 -28.90
CA ARG A 422 -2.22 -5.29 -30.24
C ARG A 422 -2.99 -6.60 -30.23
N GLU A 423 -3.04 -7.29 -29.10
CA GLU A 423 -3.77 -8.56 -28.95
C GLU A 423 -5.29 -8.33 -28.99
N LEU A 424 -5.75 -7.08 -28.82
CA LEU A 424 -7.13 -6.65 -29.09
C LEU A 424 -7.35 -6.32 -30.57
N VAL A 425 -7.09 -7.29 -31.45
CA VAL A 425 -7.25 -7.14 -32.92
C VAL A 425 -8.68 -6.71 -33.30
N ASN A 426 -9.68 -7.15 -32.54
CA ASN A 426 -11.07 -6.75 -32.69
C ASN A 426 -11.70 -6.50 -31.31
N LYS A 427 -12.64 -5.54 -31.21
CA LYS A 427 -13.44 -5.29 -30.01
C LYS A 427 -14.17 -6.53 -29.48
N ASN A 428 -14.48 -7.50 -30.34
CA ASN A 428 -15.15 -8.73 -29.94
C ASN A 428 -14.20 -9.90 -29.61
N ALA A 429 -12.87 -9.68 -29.63
CA ALA A 429 -11.91 -10.75 -29.39
C ALA A 429 -12.03 -11.33 -27.97
N VAL A 430 -12.16 -10.46 -26.95
CA VAL A 430 -12.25 -10.88 -25.55
C VAL A 430 -13.52 -11.69 -25.28
N ASP A 431 -14.65 -11.33 -25.92
CA ASP A 431 -15.91 -12.09 -25.82
C ASP A 431 -15.73 -13.56 -26.26
N GLN A 432 -14.80 -13.84 -27.19
CA GLN A 432 -14.51 -15.20 -27.68
C GLN A 432 -13.55 -15.99 -26.79
N TRP A 433 -12.84 -15.32 -25.87
CA TRP A 433 -11.86 -15.96 -24.99
C TRP A 433 -12.50 -16.71 -23.81
N ASN A 434 -13.81 -16.53 -23.57
CA ASN A 434 -14.56 -17.16 -22.48
C ASN A 434 -13.96 -16.89 -21.09
N ILE A 435 -13.53 -15.65 -20.84
CA ILE A 435 -12.92 -15.24 -19.57
C ILE A 435 -13.99 -15.06 -18.49
N ASN A 436 -14.15 -16.04 -17.60
CA ASN A 436 -15.15 -16.00 -16.52
C ASN A 436 -14.53 -16.09 -15.12
N THR A 437 -13.27 -16.47 -15.00
CA THR A 437 -12.55 -16.65 -13.74
C THR A 437 -11.15 -16.04 -13.80
N LEU A 438 -10.55 -15.75 -12.64
CA LEU A 438 -9.15 -15.31 -12.59
C LEU A 438 -8.19 -16.39 -13.13
N LEU A 439 -8.57 -17.67 -13.03
CA LEU A 439 -7.86 -18.77 -13.70
C LEU A 439 -7.83 -18.56 -15.21
N SER A 440 -8.99 -18.34 -15.86
CA SER A 440 -9.05 -18.07 -17.30
C SER A 440 -8.28 -16.80 -17.70
N VAL A 441 -8.23 -15.77 -16.84
CA VAL A 441 -7.39 -14.57 -17.06
C VAL A 441 -5.92 -14.95 -17.13
N LYS A 442 -5.40 -15.69 -16.13
CA LYS A 442 -3.98 -16.09 -16.10
C LYS A 442 -3.61 -17.01 -17.26
N LEU A 443 -4.44 -18.01 -17.56
CA LEU A 443 -4.21 -18.90 -18.71
C LEU A 443 -4.12 -18.10 -20.00
N LYS A 444 -5.02 -17.13 -20.20
CA LYS A 444 -5.00 -16.29 -21.39
C LYS A 444 -3.77 -15.40 -21.47
N LEU A 445 -3.29 -14.87 -20.34
CA LEU A 445 -2.05 -14.10 -20.28
C LEU A 445 -0.83 -14.93 -20.69
N PHE A 446 -0.73 -16.19 -20.25
CA PHE A 446 0.36 -17.09 -20.65
C PHE A 446 0.41 -17.38 -22.16
N GLU A 447 -0.68 -17.16 -22.91
CA GLU A 447 -0.71 -17.37 -24.36
C GLU A 447 0.10 -16.31 -25.12
N PHE A 448 0.00 -15.04 -24.76
CA PHE A 448 0.48 -13.94 -25.60
C PHE A 448 1.58 -13.06 -24.98
N MET A 449 1.80 -13.14 -23.65
CA MET A 449 2.80 -12.29 -22.99
C MET A 449 4.23 -12.60 -23.44
N THR A 450 5.16 -11.69 -23.17
CA THR A 450 6.60 -11.94 -23.34
C THR A 450 7.10 -13.01 -22.36
N THR A 451 8.25 -13.62 -22.68
CA THR A 451 8.93 -14.59 -21.79
C THR A 451 9.15 -14.02 -20.38
N ARG A 452 9.58 -12.75 -20.28
CA ARG A 452 9.79 -12.06 -19.01
C ARG A 452 8.50 -11.99 -18.18
N ASP A 453 7.40 -11.54 -18.76
CA ASP A 453 6.13 -11.39 -18.04
C ASP A 453 5.49 -12.73 -17.68
N LYS A 454 5.66 -13.77 -18.50
CA LYS A 454 5.25 -15.13 -18.15
C LYS A 454 6.01 -15.62 -16.91
N LEU A 455 7.32 -15.36 -16.84
CA LEU A 455 8.13 -15.70 -15.66
C LEU A 455 7.69 -14.87 -14.44
N ASN A 456 7.53 -13.55 -14.56
CA ASN A 456 7.00 -12.72 -13.47
C ASN A 456 5.67 -13.27 -12.94
N LEU A 457 4.71 -13.61 -13.83
CA LEU A 457 3.43 -14.21 -13.45
C LEU A 457 3.59 -15.57 -12.74
N LEU A 458 4.51 -16.43 -13.20
CA LEU A 458 4.81 -17.70 -12.55
C LEU A 458 5.36 -17.49 -11.12
N PHE A 459 6.34 -16.61 -10.95
CA PHE A 459 6.95 -16.31 -9.65
C PHE A 459 5.96 -15.61 -8.70
N MET A 460 5.15 -14.68 -9.20
CA MET A 460 4.02 -14.11 -8.47
C MET A 460 3.08 -15.20 -7.96
N SER A 461 2.75 -16.17 -8.81
CA SER A 461 1.85 -17.28 -8.48
C SER A 461 2.44 -18.27 -7.47
N CYS A 462 3.75 -18.23 -7.25
CA CYS A 462 4.48 -19.06 -6.28
C CYS A 462 4.84 -18.31 -4.98
N ASN A 463 4.52 -17.02 -4.86
CA ASN A 463 4.92 -16.22 -3.70
C ASN A 463 4.29 -16.75 -2.40
N LYS A 464 5.06 -16.77 -1.29
CA LYS A 464 4.64 -17.30 0.01
C LYS A 464 3.35 -16.68 0.57
N SER A 465 3.06 -15.44 0.18
CA SER A 465 1.85 -14.72 0.58
C SER A 465 0.61 -15.12 -0.22
N THR A 466 0.78 -15.88 -1.33
CA THR A 466 -0.35 -16.34 -2.14
C THR A 466 -1.05 -17.53 -1.50
N SER A 467 -2.36 -17.58 -1.65
CA SER A 467 -3.16 -18.71 -1.15
C SER A 467 -3.34 -19.79 -2.22
N ASN A 468 -3.60 -21.02 -1.77
CA ASN A 468 -3.92 -22.18 -2.61
C ASN A 468 -2.82 -22.70 -3.55
N ILE A 469 -1.57 -22.26 -3.37
CA ILE A 469 -0.41 -22.82 -4.07
C ILE A 469 -0.38 -24.35 -3.90
N GLY A 470 -0.25 -25.07 -5.01
CA GLY A 470 -0.13 -26.52 -5.00
C GLY A 470 -1.39 -27.28 -4.55
N ARG A 471 -2.57 -26.64 -4.55
CA ARG A 471 -3.82 -27.26 -4.09
C ARG A 471 -4.75 -27.68 -5.22
N VAL A 472 -4.72 -26.97 -6.35
CA VAL A 472 -5.67 -27.15 -7.46
C VAL A 472 -4.92 -27.09 -8.78
N LEU A 473 -5.33 -27.88 -9.78
CA LEU A 473 -4.76 -27.80 -11.12
C LEU A 473 -5.52 -26.75 -11.97
N PRO A 474 -4.85 -25.99 -12.84
CA PRO A 474 -3.40 -25.98 -12.98
C PRO A 474 -2.70 -25.16 -11.89
N THR A 475 -1.70 -25.72 -11.21
CA THR A 475 -1.17 -25.13 -9.95
C THR A 475 -0.56 -23.75 -10.16
N PHE A 476 0.00 -23.49 -11.33
CA PHE A 476 0.59 -22.21 -11.71
C PHE A 476 -0.42 -21.07 -11.94
N ALA A 477 -1.70 -21.39 -12.14
CA ALA A 477 -2.72 -20.38 -12.44
C ALA A 477 -3.87 -20.33 -11.40
N THR A 478 -3.97 -21.28 -10.48
CA THR A 478 -5.04 -21.29 -9.47
C THR A 478 -4.72 -20.49 -8.20
N SER A 479 -3.47 -20.07 -7.98
CA SER A 479 -3.12 -19.32 -6.77
C SER A 479 -3.73 -17.92 -6.76
N THR A 480 -4.21 -17.49 -5.59
CA THR A 480 -4.69 -16.11 -5.41
C THR A 480 -3.49 -15.24 -5.05
N ILE A 481 -3.12 -14.33 -5.96
CA ILE A 481 -1.99 -13.42 -5.78
C ILE A 481 -2.32 -12.41 -4.68
N SER A 482 -1.43 -12.27 -3.71
CA SER A 482 -1.61 -11.30 -2.62
C SER A 482 -1.28 -9.88 -3.09
N SER A 483 -1.93 -8.88 -2.50
CA SER A 483 -1.58 -7.47 -2.72
C SER A 483 -0.11 -7.17 -2.40
N ALA A 484 0.44 -7.84 -1.38
CA ALA A 484 1.83 -7.72 -0.94
C ALA A 484 2.85 -8.45 -1.86
N THR A 485 2.39 -9.23 -2.84
CA THR A 485 3.29 -9.92 -3.76
C THR A 485 3.95 -8.90 -4.70
N PRO A 486 5.29 -8.81 -4.74
CA PRO A 486 6.00 -8.02 -5.76
C PRO A 486 5.60 -8.47 -7.16
N SER A 487 5.49 -7.55 -8.10
CA SER A 487 5.12 -7.87 -9.47
C SER A 487 6.28 -7.88 -10.45
N ASP A 488 7.31 -7.10 -10.18
CA ASP A 488 8.52 -7.05 -11.00
C ASP A 488 9.62 -7.82 -10.26
N TYR A 489 9.66 -9.13 -10.49
CA TYR A 489 10.79 -9.92 -10.04
C TYR A 489 11.99 -9.77 -10.97
N LEU A 490 11.72 -9.50 -12.24
CA LEU A 490 12.70 -9.22 -13.28
C LEU A 490 12.50 -7.78 -13.74
N THR A 491 13.29 -6.85 -13.21
CA THR A 491 13.29 -5.46 -13.68
C THR A 491 14.24 -5.32 -14.87
N PRO A 492 14.01 -4.36 -15.79
CA PRO A 492 14.93 -4.11 -16.91
C PRO A 492 16.34 -3.73 -16.44
N GLU A 493 16.48 -3.15 -15.24
CA GLU A 493 17.77 -2.78 -14.65
C GLU A 493 18.58 -4.02 -14.23
N ASP A 494 17.91 -5.14 -13.96
CA ASP A 494 18.58 -6.41 -13.61
C ASP A 494 19.28 -7.04 -14.82
N ASP A 495 18.89 -6.70 -16.05
CA ASP A 495 19.52 -7.25 -17.26
C ASP A 495 20.94 -6.70 -17.50
N ASP A 496 21.22 -5.48 -17.03
CA ASP A 496 22.53 -4.82 -17.16
C ASP A 496 23.43 -5.03 -15.93
N ASP A 497 22.90 -5.57 -14.83
CA ASP A 497 23.70 -5.86 -13.64
C ASP A 497 24.38 -7.24 -13.78
N ASP A 498 25.63 -7.23 -14.24
CA ASP A 498 26.52 -8.41 -14.29
C ASP A 498 26.59 -9.19 -12.95
N ASN A 499 26.19 -8.58 -11.82
CA ASN A 499 26.15 -9.24 -10.53
C ASN A 499 24.97 -10.20 -10.34
N PHE A 500 23.89 -10.05 -11.13
CA PHE A 500 22.63 -10.75 -10.93
C PHE A 500 22.07 -11.42 -12.20
N PRO A 501 22.84 -12.30 -12.88
CA PRO A 501 22.36 -12.94 -14.10
C PRO A 501 21.09 -13.76 -13.84
N CYS A 502 20.07 -13.51 -14.66
CA CYS A 502 18.82 -14.26 -14.68
C CYS A 502 19.09 -15.74 -14.99
N ASN A 503 18.43 -16.66 -14.27
CA ASN A 503 18.48 -18.10 -14.48
C ASN A 503 17.62 -18.58 -15.68
N PHE A 504 17.21 -17.66 -16.54
CA PHE A 504 16.31 -17.92 -17.66
C PHE A 504 16.80 -17.18 -18.89
N ASP A 505 16.72 -17.83 -20.05
CA ASP A 505 17.01 -17.18 -21.34
C ASP A 505 15.79 -16.35 -21.76
N LEU A 506 15.81 -15.05 -21.45
CA LEU A 506 14.70 -14.15 -21.74
C LEU A 506 14.51 -13.89 -23.24
N ALA A 507 15.53 -14.15 -24.07
CA ALA A 507 15.46 -13.99 -25.52
C ALA A 507 14.81 -15.19 -26.22
N ASN A 508 14.66 -16.32 -25.53
CA ASN A 508 14.10 -17.55 -26.06
C ASN A 508 12.66 -17.78 -25.59
N ASP A 509 11.70 -17.68 -26.51
CA ASP A 509 10.28 -17.96 -26.22
C ASP A 509 10.04 -19.40 -25.72
N ALA A 510 10.94 -20.33 -26.02
CA ALA A 510 10.86 -21.71 -25.54
C ALA A 510 11.24 -21.88 -24.06
N THR A 511 11.74 -20.82 -23.40
CA THR A 511 12.06 -20.80 -21.96
C THR A 511 10.82 -21.03 -21.10
N ILE A 512 9.66 -20.53 -21.53
CA ILE A 512 8.37 -20.78 -20.88
C ILE A 512 7.24 -20.88 -21.90
N LEU A 513 6.82 -22.11 -22.19
CA LEU A 513 5.75 -22.41 -23.14
C LEU A 513 4.49 -22.85 -22.43
N PHE A 514 3.36 -22.27 -22.83
CA PHE A 514 2.05 -22.66 -22.35
C PHE A 514 1.40 -23.67 -23.30
N HIS A 515 0.95 -24.78 -22.73
CA HIS A 515 0.29 -25.84 -23.48
C HIS A 515 -1.17 -25.96 -23.03
N GLN A 516 -2.06 -25.91 -24.02
CA GLN A 516 -3.48 -26.17 -23.84
C GLN A 516 -3.78 -27.67 -24.00
N PRO A 517 -4.81 -28.20 -23.32
CA PRO A 517 -5.23 -29.57 -23.52
C PRO A 517 -5.66 -29.78 -24.98
N ASN A 518 -5.06 -30.76 -25.64
CA ASN A 518 -5.47 -31.17 -26.97
C ASN A 518 -6.61 -32.19 -26.85
N ASN A 519 -7.69 -32.01 -27.61
CA ASN A 519 -8.82 -32.95 -27.61
C ASN A 519 -8.41 -34.36 -28.07
N ASP A 520 -7.33 -34.47 -28.84
CA ASP A 520 -6.88 -35.74 -29.43
C ASP A 520 -5.94 -36.54 -28.52
N THR A 521 -5.34 -35.92 -27.50
CA THR A 521 -4.43 -36.60 -26.57
C THR A 521 -5.13 -36.89 -25.25
N ASN A 522 -4.72 -37.97 -24.56
CA ASN A 522 -5.23 -38.28 -23.22
C ASN A 522 -4.82 -37.22 -22.16
N ASP A 523 -3.98 -36.25 -22.52
CA ASP A 523 -3.54 -35.16 -21.65
C ASP A 523 -4.57 -34.03 -21.63
N ARG A 524 -5.54 -34.18 -20.73
CA ARG A 524 -6.65 -33.23 -20.52
C ARG A 524 -6.29 -32.01 -19.67
N TYR A 525 -5.01 -31.77 -19.39
CA TYR A 525 -4.58 -30.74 -18.44
C TYR A 525 -3.76 -29.65 -19.12
N TYR A 526 -3.98 -28.41 -18.70
CA TYR A 526 -3.08 -27.30 -18.98
C TYR A 526 -1.74 -27.54 -18.28
N TYR A 527 -0.63 -27.17 -18.92
CA TYR A 527 0.67 -27.14 -18.27
C TYR A 527 1.57 -26.04 -18.84
N LEU A 528 2.53 -25.59 -18.03
CA LEU A 528 3.65 -24.75 -18.46
C LEU A 528 4.89 -25.62 -18.60
N ASN A 529 5.56 -25.58 -19.75
CA ASN A 529 6.89 -26.14 -19.91
C ASN A 529 7.93 -25.05 -19.62
N VAL A 530 8.73 -25.23 -18.57
CA VAL A 530 9.72 -24.24 -18.12
C VAL A 530 11.14 -24.79 -18.25
N LYS A 531 12.05 -24.01 -18.82
CA LYS A 531 13.47 -24.36 -19.03
C LYS A 531 14.39 -23.36 -18.32
N PRO A 532 14.73 -23.57 -17.04
CA PRO A 532 15.76 -22.77 -16.38
C PRO A 532 17.15 -23.14 -16.91
N MET A 533 18.18 -22.34 -16.62
CA MET A 533 19.58 -22.69 -16.90
C MET A 533 20.17 -23.61 -15.83
N GLU A 534 19.72 -23.46 -14.58
CA GLU A 534 20.12 -24.28 -13.43
C GLU A 534 18.94 -24.54 -12.48
N TYR A 535 19.05 -25.63 -11.71
CA TYR A 535 18.09 -25.98 -10.67
C TYR A 535 18.77 -26.79 -9.57
N TYR A 536 18.10 -26.90 -8.43
CA TYR A 536 18.58 -27.66 -7.28
C TYR A 536 17.61 -28.80 -6.99
N LYS A 537 18.13 -30.01 -6.78
CA LYS A 537 17.36 -31.20 -6.42
C LYS A 537 17.58 -31.55 -4.97
N MET A 538 16.52 -31.79 -4.21
CA MET A 538 16.64 -32.24 -2.83
C MET A 538 17.13 -33.70 -2.79
N ALA A 539 18.18 -33.98 -2.01
CA ALA A 539 18.79 -35.30 -1.90
C ALA A 539 17.88 -36.31 -1.18
N SER A 540 17.13 -35.86 -0.17
CA SER A 540 16.20 -36.68 0.62
C SER A 540 14.84 -36.02 0.72
N THR A 541 13.81 -36.60 0.09
CA THR A 541 12.43 -36.07 0.12
C THR A 541 11.61 -36.61 1.29
N ARG A 542 12.17 -37.52 2.11
CA ARG A 542 11.45 -38.20 3.20
C ARG A 542 10.90 -37.22 4.24
N GLU A 543 11.65 -36.18 4.57
CA GLU A 543 11.22 -35.17 5.53
C GLU A 543 10.11 -34.27 4.98
N TRP A 544 10.11 -33.99 3.67
CA TRP A 544 9.17 -33.09 3.00
C TRP A 544 7.71 -33.53 3.19
N PHE A 545 7.47 -34.84 3.22
CA PHE A 545 6.13 -35.42 3.30
C PHE A 545 5.65 -35.70 4.74
N SER A 546 6.49 -35.53 5.76
CA SER A 546 6.14 -35.83 7.15
C SER A 546 5.05 -34.90 7.71
N TYR A 547 5.01 -33.64 7.27
CA TYR A 547 4.20 -32.60 7.90
C TYR A 547 2.79 -32.42 7.29
N ARG A 548 2.57 -32.74 6.00
CA ARG A 548 1.27 -32.48 5.29
C ARG A 548 0.85 -33.50 4.23
N ARG A 549 1.07 -34.79 4.51
CA ARG A 549 0.91 -35.90 3.56
C ARG A 549 -0.45 -35.98 2.83
N ARG A 550 -1.57 -35.70 3.51
CA ARG A 550 -2.90 -36.08 2.99
C ARG A 550 -3.39 -35.29 1.77
N LEU A 551 -3.28 -33.95 1.77
CA LEU A 551 -3.83 -33.12 0.69
C LEU A 551 -3.01 -33.20 -0.61
N ARG A 552 -1.68 -33.35 -0.50
CA ARG A 552 -0.79 -33.42 -1.65
C ARG A 552 -0.86 -34.75 -2.39
N VAL A 553 -1.03 -35.85 -1.65
CA VAL A 553 -1.08 -37.20 -2.25
C VAL A 553 -2.23 -37.33 -3.26
N ALA A 554 -3.41 -36.76 -2.97
CA ALA A 554 -4.53 -36.81 -3.92
C ALA A 554 -4.22 -36.08 -5.25
N LEU A 555 -3.54 -34.93 -5.18
CA LEU A 555 -3.14 -34.16 -6.37
C LEU A 555 -2.08 -34.91 -7.18
N LEU A 556 -1.04 -35.42 -6.51
CA LEU A 556 0.03 -36.19 -7.15
C LEU A 556 -0.52 -37.46 -7.80
N LYS A 557 -1.45 -38.17 -7.14
CA LYS A 557 -2.16 -39.32 -7.72
C LYS A 557 -2.96 -38.95 -8.96
N ARG A 558 -3.67 -37.82 -8.94
CA ARG A 558 -4.46 -37.36 -10.09
C ARG A 558 -3.60 -37.12 -11.33
N LEU A 559 -2.36 -36.65 -11.13
CA LEU A 559 -1.37 -36.50 -12.19
C LEU A 559 -0.61 -37.80 -12.51
N GLN A 560 -0.94 -38.90 -11.84
CA GLN A 560 -0.23 -40.18 -11.91
C GLN A 560 1.24 -40.02 -11.52
N ILE A 561 1.60 -39.07 -10.65
CA ILE A 561 2.97 -38.91 -10.15
C ILE A 561 3.27 -40.01 -9.12
N HIS A 562 2.28 -40.41 -8.33
CA HIS A 562 2.38 -41.45 -7.32
C HIS A 562 1.42 -42.59 -7.64
N ASP A 563 1.95 -43.78 -7.90
CA ASP A 563 1.17 -44.98 -8.18
C ASP A 563 0.84 -45.67 -6.85
N ASP A 564 -0.45 -45.76 -6.50
CA ASP A 564 -0.92 -46.18 -5.18
C ASP A 564 -1.46 -47.62 -5.16
N ASP A 565 -1.45 -48.30 -6.30
CA ASP A 565 -2.15 -49.57 -6.47
C ASP A 565 -1.41 -50.77 -5.85
N ASN A 566 -0.20 -50.57 -5.32
CA ASN A 566 0.48 -51.61 -4.56
C ASN A 566 0.11 -51.50 -3.09
N ASP A 567 -0.76 -52.41 -2.66
CA ASP A 567 -0.93 -52.81 -1.27
C ASP A 567 0.42 -52.78 -0.54
N ALA A 568 0.42 -52.21 0.67
CA ALA A 568 1.58 -51.73 1.43
C ALA A 568 2.69 -52.76 1.76
N THR A 569 2.69 -53.94 1.14
CA THR A 569 3.64 -55.02 1.37
C THR A 569 4.98 -54.83 0.67
N ASP A 570 5.10 -53.98 -0.36
CA ASP A 570 6.37 -53.78 -1.06
C ASP A 570 6.76 -52.30 -1.22
N ALA A 571 7.20 -51.69 -0.11
CA ALA A 571 7.67 -50.31 -0.02
C ALA A 571 8.89 -50.00 -0.92
N SER A 572 9.45 -51.00 -1.62
CA SER A 572 10.61 -50.84 -2.50
C SER A 572 10.27 -50.38 -3.93
N SER A 573 8.99 -50.46 -4.34
CA SER A 573 8.58 -50.23 -5.74
C SER A 573 7.99 -48.85 -6.04
N SER A 574 7.72 -48.01 -5.04
CA SER A 574 7.12 -46.69 -5.29
C SER A 574 8.10 -45.79 -6.03
N THR A 575 7.68 -45.26 -7.18
CA THR A 575 8.50 -44.29 -7.93
C THR A 575 8.82 -43.11 -6.99
N PRO A 576 10.10 -42.72 -6.84
CA PRO A 576 10.45 -41.66 -5.92
C PRO A 576 9.79 -40.34 -6.37
N ILE A 577 9.24 -39.61 -5.40
CA ILE A 577 8.84 -38.22 -5.60
C ILE A 577 10.10 -37.37 -5.47
N ASP A 578 10.30 -36.51 -6.46
CA ASP A 578 11.38 -35.54 -6.53
C ASP A 578 10.90 -34.16 -6.07
N VAL A 579 11.80 -33.39 -5.44
CA VAL A 579 11.58 -31.99 -5.06
C VAL A 579 12.67 -31.15 -5.71
N LEU A 580 12.28 -30.11 -6.44
CA LEU A 580 13.18 -29.18 -7.11
C LEU A 580 12.99 -27.76 -6.59
N CYS A 581 14.08 -27.02 -6.54
CA CYS A 581 14.10 -25.58 -6.38
C CYS A 581 14.67 -24.96 -7.65
N ILE A 582 13.93 -24.05 -8.26
CA ILE A 582 14.37 -23.29 -9.42
C ILE A 582 14.47 -21.83 -8.99
N PRO A 583 15.68 -21.30 -8.78
CA PRO A 583 15.85 -19.89 -8.45
C PRO A 583 15.64 -19.00 -9.67
N LEU A 584 15.33 -17.73 -9.42
CA LEU A 584 15.21 -16.71 -10.46
C LEU A 584 16.58 -16.28 -10.99
N TYR A 585 17.58 -16.29 -10.12
CA TYR A 585 18.94 -15.83 -10.40
C TYR A 585 19.94 -16.97 -10.22
N GLY A 586 21.09 -16.87 -10.88
CA GLY A 586 22.14 -17.89 -10.81
C GLY A 586 22.79 -18.06 -9.42
N GLU A 587 23.51 -19.16 -9.23
CA GLU A 587 24.20 -19.56 -7.98
C GLU A 587 25.02 -18.44 -7.32
N LYS A 588 25.77 -17.68 -8.14
CA LYS A 588 26.63 -16.58 -7.67
C LYS A 588 25.81 -15.48 -6.99
N THR A 589 24.64 -15.17 -7.54
CA THR A 589 23.71 -14.17 -7.00
C THR A 589 23.16 -14.61 -5.67
N ILE A 590 22.70 -15.86 -5.59
CA ILE A 590 22.08 -16.38 -4.38
C ILE A 590 23.09 -16.37 -3.22
N SER A 591 24.32 -16.79 -3.49
CA SER A 591 25.42 -16.78 -2.53
C SER A 591 25.75 -15.37 -2.03
N ASN A 592 25.68 -14.36 -2.90
CA ASN A 592 25.94 -12.97 -2.55
C ASN A 592 24.78 -12.31 -1.79
N ALA A 593 23.54 -12.60 -2.16
CA ALA A 593 22.36 -12.03 -1.52
C ALA A 593 22.19 -12.53 -0.08
N HIS A 594 22.55 -13.78 0.22
CA HIS A 594 22.63 -14.27 1.60
C HIS A 594 23.62 -13.47 2.46
N ARG A 595 24.73 -12.97 1.90
CA ARG A 595 25.68 -12.13 2.66
C ARG A 595 25.14 -10.75 3.00
N ARG A 596 24.11 -10.27 2.27
CA ARG A 596 23.55 -8.92 2.41
C ARG A 596 22.26 -8.88 3.23
N ASP A 597 21.90 -9.98 3.89
CA ASP A 597 20.67 -10.10 4.70
C ASP A 597 19.38 -9.76 3.92
N LYS A 598 19.42 -9.87 2.58
CA LYS A 598 18.23 -9.69 1.75
C LYS A 598 17.48 -11.03 1.69
N THR A 599 16.23 -11.03 2.10
CA THR A 599 15.39 -12.22 2.05
C THR A 599 15.14 -12.61 0.59
N LEU A 600 15.87 -13.62 0.12
CA LEU A 600 15.64 -14.26 -1.19
C LEU A 600 14.37 -15.11 -1.22
N ASP A 601 13.59 -15.11 -0.13
CA ASP A 601 12.43 -15.95 0.07
C ASP A 601 11.50 -16.00 -1.14
N ASN A 602 11.39 -14.92 -1.92
CA ASN A 602 10.47 -14.82 -3.05
C ASN A 602 11.09 -15.05 -4.44
N HIS A 603 12.40 -15.30 -4.54
CA HIS A 603 13.12 -15.39 -5.81
C HIS A 603 13.41 -16.84 -6.24
N TYR A 604 12.55 -17.78 -5.85
CA TYR A 604 12.61 -19.17 -6.31
C TYR A 604 11.22 -19.79 -6.29
N ILE A 605 11.04 -20.80 -7.13
CA ILE A 605 9.86 -21.67 -7.14
C ILE A 605 10.26 -23.07 -6.68
N ILE A 606 9.38 -23.72 -5.92
CA ILE A 606 9.55 -25.11 -5.52
C ILE A 606 8.59 -25.98 -6.31
N LEU A 607 9.11 -27.04 -6.92
CA LEU A 607 8.34 -28.04 -7.64
C LEU A 607 8.39 -29.37 -6.90
N VAL A 608 7.26 -30.06 -6.87
CA VAL A 608 7.15 -31.45 -6.38
C VAL A 608 6.62 -32.30 -7.52
N GLY A 609 7.29 -33.39 -7.85
CA GLY A 609 6.94 -34.14 -9.06
C GLY A 609 7.76 -35.40 -9.28
N ASN A 610 7.93 -35.76 -10.54
CA ASN A 610 8.70 -36.92 -10.94
C ASN A 610 9.41 -36.69 -12.28
N PHE A 611 10.72 -36.94 -12.33
CA PHE A 611 11.51 -36.76 -13.56
C PHE A 611 11.08 -37.67 -14.71
N ILE A 612 10.76 -38.94 -14.43
CA ILE A 612 10.44 -39.94 -15.46
C ILE A 612 9.16 -39.54 -16.19
N LYS A 613 8.15 -39.12 -15.44
CA LYS A 613 6.86 -38.69 -15.98
C LYS A 613 6.88 -37.22 -16.47
N ASN A 614 7.89 -36.45 -16.08
CA ASN A 614 8.02 -35.01 -16.26
C ASN A 614 6.73 -34.24 -15.89
N LYS A 615 6.16 -34.57 -14.72
CA LYS A 615 4.96 -33.90 -14.21
C LYS A 615 5.29 -33.26 -12.87
N TRP A 616 5.03 -31.96 -12.77
CA TRP A 616 5.41 -31.14 -11.63
C TRP A 616 4.21 -30.33 -11.15
N VAL A 617 4.14 -30.11 -9.84
CA VAL A 617 3.19 -29.17 -9.23
C VAL A 617 3.96 -28.14 -8.42
N LEU A 618 3.46 -26.91 -8.39
CA LEU A 618 4.01 -25.89 -7.50
C LEU A 618 3.82 -26.27 -6.03
N ASP A 619 4.79 -25.94 -5.19
CA ASP A 619 4.67 -26.06 -3.75
C ASP A 619 5.04 -24.74 -3.06
N TRP A 620 4.32 -24.43 -1.99
CA TRP A 620 4.53 -23.25 -1.15
C TRP A 620 5.49 -23.50 0.00
N TRP A 621 5.81 -24.78 0.27
CA TRP A 621 6.60 -25.14 1.43
C TRP A 621 8.04 -24.67 1.26
N ARG A 622 8.31 -23.48 1.78
CA ARG A 622 9.62 -22.88 1.88
C ARG A 622 10.17 -23.15 3.28
N ARG A 623 10.48 -24.41 3.59
CA ARG A 623 11.49 -24.62 4.65
C ARG A 623 12.74 -23.94 4.12
N TYR A 624 13.33 -23.02 4.90
CA TYR A 624 14.43 -22.15 4.48
C TYR A 624 15.33 -22.89 3.49
N PHE A 625 15.18 -22.58 2.20
CA PHE A 625 16.13 -23.01 1.19
C PHE A 625 17.36 -22.18 1.48
N ASN A 626 18.17 -22.68 2.38
CA ASN A 626 19.42 -22.08 2.78
C ASN A 626 20.49 -22.76 1.95
N LEU A 627 21.04 -22.08 0.94
CA LEU A 627 22.16 -22.67 0.20
C LEU A 627 23.37 -22.91 1.10
N ALA A 628 23.46 -22.25 2.26
CA ALA A 628 24.51 -22.57 3.22
C ALA A 628 24.36 -23.99 3.80
N ASP A 629 23.14 -24.53 3.83
CA ASP A 629 22.85 -25.93 4.18
C ASP A 629 22.85 -26.82 2.93
N ALA A 630 23.82 -26.59 2.03
CA ALA A 630 23.97 -27.27 0.73
C ALA A 630 23.97 -28.81 0.79
N ASN A 631 24.17 -29.41 1.96
CA ASN A 631 24.21 -30.86 2.13
C ASN A 631 22.92 -31.57 1.68
N ASP A 632 21.78 -30.85 1.69
CA ASP A 632 20.49 -31.43 1.31
C ASP A 632 20.10 -31.17 -0.15
N TRP A 633 20.84 -30.34 -0.89
CA TRP A 633 20.50 -29.91 -2.25
C TRP A 633 21.65 -30.14 -3.23
N THR A 634 21.40 -30.90 -4.29
CA THR A 634 22.34 -31.12 -5.39
C THR A 634 22.06 -30.11 -6.50
N HIS A 635 23.07 -29.33 -6.88
CA HIS A 635 23.00 -28.39 -8.00
C HIS A 635 23.10 -29.11 -9.35
N HIS A 636 22.31 -28.67 -10.30
CA HIS A 636 22.26 -29.22 -11.65
C HIS A 636 22.18 -28.09 -12.68
N TYR A 637 23.00 -28.19 -13.73
CA TYR A 637 22.85 -27.37 -14.94
C TYR A 637 21.86 -28.04 -15.89
N PHE A 638 20.94 -27.25 -16.42
CA PHE A 638 19.97 -27.69 -17.39
C PHE A 638 20.60 -27.66 -18.80
N SER A 639 20.50 -28.76 -19.54
CA SER A 639 20.91 -28.77 -20.94
C SER A 639 19.92 -27.95 -21.77
N SER A 640 20.40 -27.11 -22.69
CA SER A 640 19.55 -26.33 -23.60
C SER A 640 18.61 -27.22 -24.44
N GLU A 641 19.00 -28.47 -24.69
CA GLU A 641 18.22 -29.48 -25.42
C GLU A 641 17.25 -30.28 -24.51
N GLY A 642 17.24 -30.00 -23.21
CA GLY A 642 16.40 -30.70 -22.24
C GLY A 642 14.89 -30.48 -22.48
N PRO A 643 14.03 -31.42 -22.06
CA PRO A 643 12.58 -31.39 -22.30
C PRO A 643 11.81 -30.33 -21.49
N GLY A 644 12.49 -29.51 -20.69
CA GLY A 644 11.88 -28.61 -19.69
C GLY A 644 11.14 -29.35 -18.56
N PHE A 645 10.56 -28.59 -17.65
CA PHE A 645 9.69 -29.08 -16.58
C PHE A 645 8.23 -28.75 -16.90
N CYS A 646 7.37 -29.77 -17.06
CA CYS A 646 5.94 -29.53 -17.27
C CYS A 646 5.22 -29.36 -15.93
N ILE A 647 4.92 -28.10 -15.59
CA ILE A 647 4.21 -27.68 -14.38
C ILE A 647 2.71 -27.72 -14.68
N TYR A 648 2.01 -28.62 -14.01
CA TYR A 648 0.57 -28.80 -14.12
C TYR A 648 -0.15 -27.94 -13.10
#